data_AF-A0A660UYX4-F1
#
_entry.id   AF-A0A660UYX4-F1
#
_cell.length_a   1.000
_cell.length_b   1.000
_cell.length_c   1.000
_cell.angle_alpha   90.00
_cell.angle_beta   90.00
_cell.angle_gamma   90.00
#
_symmetry.space_group_name_H-M   'P 1'
#
loop_
_entity.id
_entity.type
_entity.pdbx_description
1 polymer ?
#
loop_
_entity_poly.entity_id
_entity_poly.type
_entity_poly.pdbx_seq_one_letter_code
_entity_poly.pdbx_strand_id
1 'polypeptide(L)'
;MPFPTVNTIFEDFTGANGTTPPNVNWANDVVGAGVGNGIQIQGNEGAALGGGADSAYWIASTTGPNCEVYVTVQTRPADGTDVSLFAPVQNSGIAVTVAGYWLSFVRDDFGGDVLIPGRVDAGPTMTPLGADIGVGFSDGDGFGMRINSGTIEIWHNPTGTGWVQVGTRADSTYSAAGNLALVSTSAVCRINNFGGGNYAAPLPCITDKQMRSTLETYDFNNTCYRHPRAYGASWSSYYGAKGGGFGSLTWKEDREIGRDYADLGYWYRVKKRLGIRTILFDGFLTDIEESQSDSSVITCTAMGWSSVFGDDRFNKVYRDSRPGEWTSSEDEDGDFQPEKFDYDLSNGLWLEPRRGVDFVTGEYVYVRYDIPYDRNLYNVRFEYELELPNSWPGKLEVRDDGGVLWSVTSTASGSKSLATSSGATYIEVRFYVTDDGENTAVDDTVYANLTTVIIAGDPVNTTIEQIAIDLVSFLADHGLTQDTSKIGAVGGTLPNTVAFENDQSPQAIMEWAAQFGGDSDSLLAWGVQTNDKRRMYLEAQDLTTIKYVVRRASGLTAQIKGSLKNSAQKLYGVYQDENHQVQRTADKDATALIAEMDGNFRRSEYKVEGTLDTATIDQVLTLALAENQQPRVTTSFSVSDFVYSPTGKRIPVTRLQAGGIVMVDDFRAREATLSRNDYRTQWTSFQLVGVEIDEERNTARLIPAGDRREFEQFLIKLSKL
;
A
#
# COMPACT_ATOMS: atom_id res chain seq x y z
N MET A 1 -0.62 18.89 19.99
CA MET A 1 0.59 18.48 19.23
C MET A 1 1.38 19.73 18.95
N PRO A 2 2.72 19.70 18.96
CA PRO A 2 3.52 20.89 18.71
C PRO A 2 3.16 21.48 17.34
N PHE A 3 3.10 22.80 17.26
CA PHE A 3 3.06 23.53 16.00
C PHE A 3 4.44 24.19 15.79
N PRO A 4 4.96 24.23 14.55
CA PRO A 4 4.49 23.45 13.40
C PRO A 4 4.77 21.95 13.60
N THR A 5 3.99 21.09 12.95
CA THR A 5 4.32 19.65 12.84
C THR A 5 5.35 19.36 11.76
N VAL A 6 5.41 20.20 10.74
CA VAL A 6 6.35 20.19 9.62
C VAL A 6 7.30 21.35 9.85
N ASN A 7 8.48 21.07 10.40
CA ASN A 7 9.49 22.08 10.69
C ASN A 7 10.35 22.46 9.46
N THR A 8 9.80 22.23 8.26
CA THR A 8 10.47 22.56 7.01
C THR A 8 10.26 24.04 6.71
N ILE A 9 11.37 24.78 6.72
CA ILE A 9 11.42 26.13 6.17
C ILE A 9 11.53 26.00 4.66
N PHE A 10 10.56 26.56 3.93
CA PHE A 10 10.58 26.62 2.48
C PHE A 10 11.40 27.80 1.96
N GLU A 11 11.42 28.90 2.73
CA GLU A 11 12.13 30.11 2.37
C GLU A 11 12.65 30.84 3.62
N ASP A 12 13.96 31.07 3.67
CA ASP A 12 14.63 31.89 4.68
C ASP A 12 14.98 33.30 4.16
N PHE A 13 14.62 33.59 2.90
CA PHE A 13 14.85 34.85 2.20
C PHE A 13 16.32 35.26 2.16
N THR A 14 17.23 34.28 2.18
CA THR A 14 18.66 34.54 1.97
C THR A 14 18.95 34.76 0.49
N GLY A 15 19.64 35.86 0.16
CA GLY A 15 19.93 36.16 -1.24
C GLY A 15 20.21 37.63 -1.53
N ALA A 16 20.28 37.94 -2.82
CA ALA A 16 20.56 39.30 -3.29
C ALA A 16 19.35 40.23 -3.11
N ASN A 17 19.61 41.46 -2.66
CA ASN A 17 18.56 42.48 -2.51
C ASN A 17 17.85 42.76 -3.84
N GLY A 18 16.52 42.90 -3.78
CA GLY A 18 15.67 43.18 -4.95
C GLY A 18 15.24 41.95 -5.75
N THR A 19 15.65 40.73 -5.34
CA THR A 19 15.23 39.49 -6.01
C THR A 19 13.73 39.27 -5.81
N THR A 20 12.97 39.21 -6.90
CA THR A 20 11.52 38.89 -6.95
C THR A 20 11.17 38.04 -8.19
N PRO A 21 10.37 36.97 -8.06
CA PRO A 21 9.98 36.31 -6.81
C PRO A 21 11.22 35.92 -5.97
N PRO A 22 11.08 35.59 -4.67
CA PRO A 22 12.25 35.34 -3.81
C PRO A 22 13.26 34.34 -4.39
N ASN A 23 12.77 33.29 -5.06
CA ASN A 23 13.55 32.41 -5.92
C ASN A 23 12.63 31.69 -6.94
N VAL A 24 13.18 30.72 -7.68
CA VAL A 24 12.46 29.95 -8.73
C VAL A 24 11.26 29.15 -8.21
N ASN A 25 11.20 28.86 -6.90
CA ASN A 25 10.12 28.12 -6.29
C ASN A 25 8.92 29.01 -5.91
N TRP A 26 8.97 30.30 -6.25
CA TRP A 26 7.90 31.26 -5.99
C TRP A 26 7.35 31.85 -7.29
N ALA A 27 6.07 32.20 -7.26
CA ALA A 27 5.42 33.06 -8.24
C ALA A 27 4.75 34.25 -7.54
N ASN A 28 4.67 35.38 -8.22
CA ASN A 28 4.08 36.61 -7.67
C ASN A 28 2.56 36.66 -7.87
N ASP A 29 1.92 37.52 -7.08
CA ASP A 29 0.48 37.86 -7.17
C ASP A 29 -0.44 36.68 -6.87
N VAL A 30 -0.56 36.30 -5.59
CA VAL A 30 -1.42 35.17 -5.18
C VAL A 30 -2.89 35.35 -5.58
N VAL A 31 -3.39 36.60 -5.54
CA VAL A 31 -4.80 36.92 -5.83
C VAL A 31 -5.03 37.41 -7.26
N GLY A 32 -4.01 37.39 -8.13
CA GLY A 32 -4.13 37.77 -9.54
C GLY A 32 -4.64 39.20 -9.81
N ALA A 33 -4.55 40.09 -8.83
CA ALA A 33 -5.16 41.43 -8.89
C ALA A 33 -4.22 42.50 -9.49
N GLY A 34 -3.07 42.09 -10.02
CA GLY A 34 -2.08 42.98 -10.63
C GLY A 34 -1.33 43.82 -9.61
N VAL A 35 -1.19 43.31 -8.38
CA VAL A 35 -0.66 44.06 -7.24
C VAL A 35 0.84 43.82 -7.07
N GLY A 36 1.62 44.89 -7.24
CA GLY A 36 2.99 44.99 -6.71
C GLY A 36 4.09 44.22 -7.45
N ASN A 37 5.35 44.48 -7.06
CA ASN A 37 6.53 43.79 -7.58
C ASN A 37 6.71 42.40 -6.97
N GLY A 38 5.73 41.91 -6.19
CA GLY A 38 5.84 40.67 -5.43
C GLY A 38 6.73 40.84 -4.19
N ILE A 39 6.85 39.76 -3.42
CA ILE A 39 7.72 39.74 -2.24
C ILE A 39 9.18 39.68 -2.70
N GLN A 40 10.02 40.53 -2.10
CA GLN A 40 11.43 40.64 -2.44
C GLN A 40 12.34 40.27 -1.28
N ILE A 41 13.54 39.81 -1.62
CA ILE A 41 14.64 39.75 -0.65
C ILE A 41 15.19 41.16 -0.41
N GLN A 42 15.26 41.60 0.84
CA GLN A 42 15.79 42.88 1.29
C GLN A 42 16.54 42.68 2.61
N GLY A 43 17.87 42.66 2.56
CA GLY A 43 18.72 42.49 3.74
C GLY A 43 18.72 41.07 4.30
N ASN A 44 18.56 40.05 3.44
CA ASN A 44 18.32 38.64 3.82
C ASN A 44 16.99 38.43 4.58
N GLU A 45 15.98 39.22 4.24
CA GLU A 45 14.63 39.12 4.78
C GLU A 45 13.61 39.35 3.65
N GLY A 46 12.43 38.75 3.74
CA GLY A 46 11.33 39.04 2.82
C GLY A 46 10.72 40.41 3.14
N ALA A 47 10.41 41.18 2.10
CA ALA A 47 9.81 42.50 2.24
C ALA A 47 8.90 42.85 1.05
N ALA A 48 7.88 43.66 1.31
CA ALA A 48 7.18 44.41 0.28
C ALA A 48 8.04 45.61 -0.19
N LEU A 49 7.95 45.99 -1.47
CA LEU A 49 8.71 47.11 -2.05
C LEU A 49 7.99 48.45 -1.85
N GLY A 50 6.68 48.46 -1.64
CA GLY A 50 5.88 49.68 -1.50
C GLY A 50 4.76 49.60 -0.46
N GLY A 51 3.91 50.63 -0.41
CA GLY A 51 2.71 50.66 0.46
C GLY A 51 1.48 49.97 -0.15
N GLY A 52 1.68 49.07 -1.11
CA GLY A 52 0.64 48.24 -1.72
C GLY A 52 0.78 46.79 -1.28
N ALA A 53 -0.22 45.95 -1.58
CA ALA A 53 -0.13 44.52 -1.31
C ALA A 53 0.88 43.87 -2.26
N ASP A 54 2.04 43.48 -1.75
CA ASP A 54 2.98 42.62 -2.44
C ASP A 54 2.71 41.18 -1.98
N SER A 55 2.65 40.24 -2.93
CA SER A 55 2.33 38.85 -2.60
C SER A 55 3.09 37.86 -3.47
N ALA A 56 3.34 36.68 -2.91
CA ALA A 56 3.95 35.56 -3.60
C ALA A 56 3.41 34.24 -3.07
N TYR A 57 3.41 33.20 -3.91
CA TYR A 57 2.98 31.86 -3.55
C TYR A 57 4.01 30.81 -3.98
N TRP A 58 4.11 29.75 -3.18
CA TRP A 58 5.05 28.65 -3.36
C TRP A 58 4.56 27.69 -4.45
N ILE A 59 5.33 27.51 -5.52
CA ILE A 59 4.99 26.70 -6.70
C ILE A 59 5.71 25.37 -6.78
N ALA A 60 6.77 25.14 -6.00
CA ALA A 60 7.51 23.87 -6.05
C ALA A 60 6.67 22.67 -5.56
N SER A 61 5.61 22.90 -4.79
CA SER A 61 4.69 21.85 -4.36
C SER A 61 3.32 22.40 -4.00
N THR A 62 2.28 21.56 -4.11
CA THR A 62 0.95 21.83 -3.55
C THR A 62 0.75 21.09 -2.22
N THR A 63 -0.13 21.64 -1.38
CA THR A 63 -0.57 21.04 -0.11
C THR A 63 -2.03 20.62 -0.22
N GLY A 64 -2.37 19.49 0.37
CA GLY A 64 -3.74 18.99 0.48
C GLY A 64 -4.60 19.82 1.46
N PRO A 65 -5.85 19.41 1.66
CA PRO A 65 -6.79 20.14 2.54
C PRO A 65 -6.42 20.14 4.02
N ASN A 66 -5.55 19.22 4.44
CA ASN A 66 -4.95 19.22 5.76
C ASN A 66 -3.53 19.75 5.64
N CYS A 67 -3.33 21.02 5.94
CA CYS A 67 -2.04 21.69 5.79
C CYS A 67 -1.79 22.68 6.91
N GLU A 68 -0.56 23.13 7.03
CA GLU A 68 -0.19 24.24 7.89
C GLU A 68 0.74 25.21 7.16
N VAL A 69 0.74 26.46 7.61
CA VAL A 69 1.59 27.53 7.08
C VAL A 69 1.99 28.46 8.22
N TYR A 70 3.22 28.95 8.19
CA TYR A 70 3.75 29.85 9.20
C TYR A 70 4.85 30.75 8.65
N VAL A 71 5.10 31.87 9.36
CA VAL A 71 6.18 32.81 9.07
C VAL A 71 6.64 33.49 10.36
N THR A 72 7.89 33.95 10.37
CA THR A 72 8.44 34.86 11.39
C THR A 72 8.34 36.30 10.89
N VAL A 73 7.86 37.21 11.73
CA VAL A 73 7.80 38.66 11.45
C VAL A 73 8.98 39.33 12.15
N GLN A 74 10.11 39.47 11.45
CA GLN A 74 11.34 40.07 11.97
C GLN A 74 11.15 41.54 12.36
N THR A 75 10.39 42.29 11.55
CA THR A 75 9.98 43.67 11.87
C THR A 75 8.49 43.79 11.62
N ARG A 76 7.75 44.25 12.62
CA ARG A 76 6.29 44.41 12.52
C ARG A 76 5.92 45.35 11.38
N PRO A 77 4.75 45.13 10.75
CA PRO A 77 4.22 46.07 9.77
C PRO A 77 4.03 47.46 10.40
N ALA A 78 3.97 48.47 9.55
CA ALA A 78 3.55 49.81 9.95
C ALA A 78 2.11 49.79 10.49
N ASP A 79 1.81 50.77 11.32
CA ASP A 79 0.49 51.15 11.79
C ASP A 79 -0.54 51.15 10.62
N GLY A 80 -1.62 50.37 10.76
CA GLY A 80 -2.68 50.20 9.75
C GLY A 80 -2.34 49.30 8.55
N THR A 81 -1.23 48.54 8.59
CA THR A 81 -0.83 47.58 7.53
C THR A 81 -0.71 46.15 8.09
N ASP A 82 -0.53 45.18 7.20
CA ASP A 82 -0.67 43.76 7.53
C ASP A 82 0.35 42.84 6.85
N VAL A 83 0.45 41.63 7.41
CA VAL A 83 1.08 40.45 6.81
C VAL A 83 0.08 39.32 6.86
N SER A 84 -0.12 38.63 5.73
CA SER A 84 -1.10 37.57 5.63
C SER A 84 -0.50 36.27 5.08
N LEU A 85 -1.02 35.13 5.55
CA LEU A 85 -0.69 33.78 5.10
C LEU A 85 -1.91 33.14 4.45
N PHE A 86 -1.71 32.32 3.42
CA PHE A 86 -2.77 31.56 2.75
C PHE A 86 -2.47 30.06 2.74
N ALA A 87 -3.48 29.23 2.99
CA ALA A 87 -3.39 27.78 2.88
C ALA A 87 -4.77 27.07 2.87
N PRO A 88 -4.92 25.94 2.14
CA PRO A 88 -4.38 25.82 0.79
C PRO A 88 -5.08 26.86 -0.12
N VAL A 89 -4.34 27.54 -0.99
CA VAL A 89 -4.92 28.46 -1.99
C VAL A 89 -5.02 27.78 -3.36
N GLN A 90 -6.24 27.73 -3.88
CA GLN A 90 -6.60 27.20 -5.19
C GLN A 90 -6.60 28.34 -6.21
N ASN A 91 -6.19 28.01 -7.45
CA ASN A 91 -6.15 28.97 -8.56
C ASN A 91 -5.34 30.24 -8.25
N SER A 92 -4.21 30.10 -7.54
CA SER A 92 -3.26 31.17 -7.28
C SER A 92 -2.89 31.90 -8.57
N GLY A 93 -2.80 33.23 -8.54
CA GLY A 93 -2.53 34.04 -9.73
C GLY A 93 -3.75 34.38 -10.58
N ILE A 94 -4.96 33.90 -10.22
CA ILE A 94 -6.17 34.09 -11.01
C ILE A 94 -7.25 34.83 -10.20
N ALA A 95 -7.39 36.14 -10.43
CA ALA A 95 -8.27 37.01 -9.63
C ALA A 95 -9.72 36.56 -9.48
N VAL A 96 -10.30 35.96 -10.51
CA VAL A 96 -11.73 35.60 -10.52
C VAL A 96 -12.03 34.23 -9.91
N THR A 97 -11.01 33.41 -9.66
CA THR A 97 -11.21 32.02 -9.20
C THR A 97 -10.33 31.64 -8.01
N VAL A 98 -9.49 32.56 -7.52
CA VAL A 98 -8.69 32.34 -6.31
C VAL A 98 -9.60 31.99 -5.13
N ALA A 99 -9.28 30.91 -4.44
CA ALA A 99 -10.07 30.40 -3.31
C ALA A 99 -9.17 29.77 -2.24
N GLY A 100 -9.46 29.96 -0.95
CA GLY A 100 -8.64 29.39 0.14
C GLY A 100 -8.86 30.04 1.50
N TYR A 101 -8.18 29.55 2.54
CA TYR A 101 -8.15 30.25 3.83
C TYR A 101 -7.02 31.26 3.86
N TRP A 102 -7.23 32.34 4.61
CA TRP A 102 -6.22 33.34 4.90
C TRP A 102 -6.19 33.64 6.40
N LEU A 103 -5.00 33.97 6.90
CA LEU A 103 -4.77 34.46 8.25
C LEU A 103 -3.94 35.73 8.17
N SER A 104 -4.45 36.84 8.68
CA SER A 104 -3.76 38.12 8.66
C SER A 104 -3.38 38.60 10.03
N PHE A 105 -2.14 39.02 10.17
CA PHE A 105 -1.67 39.84 11.28
C PHE A 105 -1.79 41.30 10.87
N VAL A 106 -2.69 42.04 11.55
CA VAL A 106 -2.88 43.47 11.37
C VAL A 106 -2.40 44.18 12.63
N ARG A 107 -1.60 45.24 12.43
CA ARG A 107 -1.23 46.17 13.49
C ARG A 107 -2.22 47.32 13.51
N ASP A 108 -3.07 47.38 14.54
CA ASP A 108 -4.06 48.43 14.72
C ASP A 108 -3.60 49.49 15.74
N ASP A 109 -3.67 50.76 15.35
CA ASP A 109 -3.14 51.92 16.07
C ASP A 109 -3.89 52.22 17.39
N PHE A 110 -5.09 51.66 17.55
CA PHE A 110 -5.97 51.96 18.68
C PHE A 110 -6.56 50.72 19.38
N GLY A 111 -6.51 49.54 18.75
CA GLY A 111 -7.11 48.29 19.25
C GLY A 111 -6.13 47.22 19.73
N GLY A 112 -4.83 47.40 19.50
CA GLY A 112 -3.81 46.38 19.75
C GLY A 112 -3.63 45.44 18.53
N ASP A 113 -2.58 44.62 18.57
CA ASP A 113 -2.26 43.69 17.48
C ASP A 113 -3.32 42.58 17.38
N VAL A 114 -3.79 42.28 16.17
CA VAL A 114 -4.85 41.28 15.95
C VAL A 114 -4.50 40.27 14.87
N LEU A 115 -4.97 39.04 15.07
CA LEU A 115 -5.00 37.98 14.08
C LEU A 115 -6.43 37.79 13.56
N ILE A 116 -6.60 37.93 12.24
CA ILE A 116 -7.88 37.84 11.54
C ILE A 116 -7.90 36.56 10.69
N PRO A 117 -8.55 35.48 11.15
CA PRO A 117 -8.78 34.32 10.31
C PRO A 117 -9.92 34.60 9.34
N GLY A 118 -9.79 34.15 8.10
CA GLY A 118 -10.86 34.27 7.13
C GLY A 118 -10.72 33.34 5.94
N ARG A 119 -11.50 33.63 4.90
CA ARG A 119 -11.45 32.92 3.63
C ARG A 119 -11.61 33.84 2.42
N VAL A 120 -11.22 33.35 1.26
CA VAL A 120 -11.38 34.01 -0.04
C VAL A 120 -12.24 33.13 -0.95
N ASP A 121 -13.38 33.64 -1.41
CA ASP A 121 -14.39 32.89 -2.15
C ASP A 121 -14.47 33.38 -3.62
N ALA A 122 -13.69 32.77 -4.51
CA ALA A 122 -13.74 33.00 -5.96
C ALA A 122 -13.66 34.49 -6.36
N GLY A 123 -12.59 35.17 -5.94
CA GLY A 123 -12.42 36.61 -6.08
C GLY A 123 -11.34 37.15 -5.13
N PRO A 124 -10.83 38.39 -5.27
CA PRO A 124 -9.85 38.95 -4.34
C PRO A 124 -10.46 39.38 -2.98
N THR A 125 -11.76 39.18 -2.76
CA THR A 125 -12.48 39.65 -1.57
C THR A 125 -12.30 38.68 -0.40
N MET A 126 -11.74 39.19 0.69
CA MET A 126 -11.54 38.44 1.93
C MET A 126 -12.76 38.54 2.85
N THR A 127 -13.23 37.40 3.37
CA THR A 127 -14.34 37.30 4.33
C THR A 127 -13.82 36.78 5.68
N PRO A 128 -13.94 37.54 6.78
CA PRO A 128 -13.54 37.07 8.10
C PRO A 128 -14.37 35.88 8.59
N LEU A 129 -13.72 34.93 9.24
CA LEU A 129 -14.33 33.77 9.87
C LEU A 129 -14.50 34.02 11.38
N GLY A 130 -15.43 34.92 11.73
CA GLY A 130 -15.73 35.28 13.11
C GLY A 130 -14.97 36.52 13.60
N ALA A 131 -14.89 36.68 14.93
CA ALA A 131 -14.26 37.83 15.56
C ALA A 131 -12.72 37.80 15.46
N ASP A 132 -12.09 38.96 15.53
CA ASP A 132 -10.63 39.09 15.56
C ASP A 132 -10.05 38.53 16.87
N ILE A 133 -8.79 38.07 16.82
CA ILE A 133 -8.08 37.50 17.97
C ILE A 133 -6.99 38.48 18.39
N GLY A 134 -7.19 39.15 19.53
CA GLY A 134 -6.16 40.02 20.11
C GLY A 134 -4.95 39.23 20.59
N VAL A 135 -3.76 39.62 20.14
CA VAL A 135 -2.46 39.06 20.53
C VAL A 135 -1.50 40.20 20.83
N GLY A 136 -0.48 39.99 21.66
CA GLY A 136 0.61 40.97 21.80
C GLY A 136 1.75 40.58 20.86
N PHE A 137 1.95 41.32 19.77
CA PHE A 137 2.97 40.99 18.78
C PHE A 137 4.22 41.86 18.98
N SER A 138 5.38 41.23 19.03
CA SER A 138 6.69 41.90 19.05
C SER A 138 7.48 41.61 17.78
N ASP A 139 8.49 42.44 17.49
CA ASP A 139 9.46 42.14 16.44
C ASP A 139 10.16 40.81 16.75
N GLY A 140 10.25 39.91 15.77
CA GLY A 140 10.80 38.56 15.90
C GLY A 140 9.76 37.46 16.18
N ASP A 141 8.51 37.81 16.49
CA ASP A 141 7.46 36.82 16.74
C ASP A 141 7.01 36.11 15.45
N GLY A 142 6.51 34.88 15.59
CA GLY A 142 5.93 34.12 14.49
C GLY A 142 4.41 33.99 14.58
N PHE A 143 3.74 33.79 13.45
CA PHE A 143 2.33 33.38 13.44
C PHE A 143 2.08 32.35 12.33
N GLY A 144 0.99 31.59 12.47
CA GLY A 144 0.65 30.54 11.53
C GLY A 144 -0.74 29.99 11.74
N MET A 145 -1.20 29.20 10.76
CA MET A 145 -2.44 28.46 10.87
C MET A 145 -2.25 27.00 10.48
N ARG A 146 -3.09 26.14 11.06
CA ARG A 146 -3.21 24.74 10.70
C ARG A 146 -4.65 24.41 10.37
N ILE A 147 -4.87 23.79 9.22
CA ILE A 147 -6.16 23.28 8.79
C ILE A 147 -6.19 21.77 8.98
N ASN A 148 -7.18 21.30 9.73
CA ASN A 148 -7.40 19.90 10.06
C ASN A 148 -8.88 19.57 9.87
N SER A 149 -9.22 19.04 8.70
CA SER A 149 -10.54 18.46 8.39
C SER A 149 -11.70 19.38 8.80
N GLY A 150 -11.61 20.65 8.39
CA GLY A 150 -12.64 21.67 8.69
C GLY A 150 -12.42 22.46 9.99
N THR A 151 -11.35 22.20 10.73
CA THR A 151 -10.92 23.03 11.87
C THR A 151 -9.69 23.84 11.50
N ILE A 152 -9.74 25.16 11.68
CA ILE A 152 -8.63 26.09 11.46
C ILE A 152 -8.10 26.51 12.83
N GLU A 153 -6.94 25.98 13.21
CA GLU A 153 -6.21 26.35 14.43
C GLU A 153 -5.27 27.53 14.13
N ILE A 154 -5.23 28.52 15.02
CA ILE A 154 -4.47 29.76 14.84
C ILE A 154 -3.40 29.82 15.92
N TRP A 155 -2.16 30.04 15.52
CA TRP A 155 -0.98 29.91 16.36
C TRP A 155 -0.12 31.18 16.33
N HIS A 156 0.45 31.51 17.49
CA HIS A 156 1.41 32.61 17.69
C HIS A 156 2.65 32.05 18.37
N ASN A 157 3.82 32.55 18.02
CA ASN A 157 5.11 32.20 18.60
C ASN A 157 5.77 33.46 19.14
N PRO A 158 5.51 33.83 20.40
CA PRO A 158 6.27 34.88 21.04
C PRO A 158 7.75 34.48 21.09
N THR A 159 8.61 35.42 20.74
CA THR A 159 10.06 35.19 20.63
C THR A 159 10.61 34.57 21.91
N GLY A 160 11.22 33.41 21.79
CA GLY A 160 11.85 32.68 22.90
C GLY A 160 10.88 31.89 23.80
N THR A 161 9.58 31.85 23.53
CA THR A 161 8.61 31.08 24.33
C THR A 161 8.03 29.85 23.61
N GLY A 162 8.17 29.78 22.29
CA GLY A 162 7.61 28.70 21.47
C GLY A 162 6.15 28.94 21.05
N TRP A 163 5.66 28.08 20.15
CA TRP A 163 4.33 28.20 19.54
C TRP A 163 3.20 27.89 20.54
N VAL A 164 2.22 28.80 20.62
CA VAL A 164 1.00 28.69 21.42
C VAL A 164 -0.24 28.89 20.55
N GLN A 165 -1.28 28.08 20.78
CA GLN A 165 -2.55 28.22 20.07
C GLN A 165 -3.34 29.37 20.70
N VAL A 166 -3.72 30.35 19.89
CA VAL A 166 -4.45 31.56 20.31
C VAL A 166 -5.91 31.57 19.85
N GLY A 167 -6.26 30.70 18.90
CA GLY A 167 -7.65 30.59 18.45
C GLY A 167 -7.96 29.33 17.65
N THR A 168 -9.26 29.14 17.39
CA THR A 168 -9.77 28.10 16.51
C THR A 168 -11.03 28.58 15.80
N ARG A 169 -11.23 28.15 14.54
CA ARG A 169 -12.47 28.32 13.76
C ARG A 169 -12.88 27.00 13.12
N ALA A 170 -14.16 26.87 12.81
CA ALA A 170 -14.69 25.73 12.07
C ALA A 170 -15.19 26.22 10.71
N ASP A 171 -14.55 25.77 9.65
CA ASP A 171 -14.94 26.01 8.25
C ASP A 171 -14.36 24.88 7.39
N SER A 172 -15.20 24.25 6.58
CA SER A 172 -14.83 23.12 5.72
C SER A 172 -15.04 23.41 4.23
N THR A 173 -15.02 24.68 3.84
CA THR A 173 -15.35 25.13 2.48
C THR A 173 -14.33 24.63 1.45
N TYR A 174 -13.03 24.63 1.77
CA TYR A 174 -11.99 24.18 0.83
C TYR A 174 -11.46 22.79 1.18
N SER A 175 -11.56 21.88 0.22
CA SER A 175 -11.17 20.47 0.36
C SER A 175 -10.19 19.97 -0.71
N ALA A 176 -9.91 20.78 -1.74
CA ALA A 176 -8.92 20.44 -2.77
C ALA A 176 -7.53 21.00 -2.42
N ALA A 177 -6.50 20.39 -3.02
CA ALA A 177 -5.12 20.84 -2.87
C ALA A 177 -4.89 22.24 -3.45
N GLY A 178 -3.87 22.94 -2.93
CA GLY A 178 -3.52 24.29 -3.35
C GLY A 178 -2.13 24.71 -2.87
N ASN A 179 -1.69 25.91 -3.25
CA ASN A 179 -0.40 26.46 -2.84
C ASN A 179 -0.45 26.99 -1.41
N LEU A 180 0.72 27.31 -0.86
CA LEU A 180 0.86 28.20 0.29
C LEU A 180 1.32 29.56 -0.20
N ALA A 181 0.85 30.63 0.43
CA ALA A 181 1.21 31.97 0.00
C ALA A 181 1.39 32.93 1.16
N LEU A 182 2.01 34.07 0.84
CA LEU A 182 2.21 35.17 1.76
C LEU A 182 1.88 36.50 1.06
N VAL A 183 1.40 37.45 1.86
CA VAL A 183 1.13 38.83 1.44
C VAL A 183 1.72 39.76 2.49
N SER A 184 2.28 40.88 2.07
CA SER A 184 2.59 42.00 2.95
C SER A 184 2.15 43.30 2.29
N THR A 185 1.50 44.17 3.06
CA THR A 185 1.06 45.50 2.59
C THR A 185 1.99 46.62 3.07
N SER A 186 3.14 46.27 3.64
CA SER A 186 4.00 47.21 4.36
C SER A 186 5.46 47.12 3.94
N ALA A 187 6.00 48.18 3.33
CA ALA A 187 7.43 48.30 3.04
C ALA A 187 8.33 48.33 4.31
N VAL A 188 7.74 48.52 5.49
CA VAL A 188 8.44 48.46 6.79
C VAL A 188 8.53 47.02 7.29
N CYS A 189 7.56 46.16 6.96
CA CYS A 189 7.54 44.81 7.46
C CYS A 189 8.71 43.98 6.91
N ARG A 190 9.31 43.17 7.77
CA ARG A 190 10.31 42.18 7.41
C ARG A 190 9.87 40.81 7.88
N ILE A 191 9.93 39.82 7.00
CA ILE A 191 9.54 38.45 7.27
C ILE A 191 10.69 37.49 7.02
N ASN A 192 10.68 36.36 7.72
CA ASN A 192 11.67 35.30 7.57
C ASN A 192 11.05 33.93 7.91
N ASN A 193 11.75 32.84 7.58
CA ASN A 193 11.40 31.46 7.91
C ASN A 193 9.97 31.09 7.50
N PHE A 194 9.61 31.37 6.25
CA PHE A 194 8.32 30.92 5.71
C PHE A 194 8.36 29.40 5.54
N GLY A 195 7.37 28.72 6.11
CA GLY A 195 7.31 27.27 6.08
C GLY A 195 5.88 26.75 6.18
N GLY A 196 5.75 25.44 6.09
CA GLY A 196 4.45 24.78 6.12
C GLY A 196 4.50 23.40 5.49
N GLY A 197 3.34 22.93 5.02
CA GLY A 197 3.24 21.69 4.26
C GLY A 197 1.99 20.90 4.58
N ASN A 198 1.96 19.66 4.12
CA ASN A 198 0.90 18.72 4.44
C ASN A 198 0.94 18.40 5.93
N TYR A 199 -0.14 18.76 6.63
CA TYR A 199 -0.36 18.35 8.00
C TYR A 199 -0.79 16.89 7.98
N ALA A 200 0.20 16.00 8.08
CA ALA A 200 -0.04 14.63 8.48
C ALA A 200 -0.34 14.66 9.97
N ALA A 201 -1.61 14.89 10.33
CA ALA A 201 -2.05 14.87 11.72
C ALA A 201 -1.40 13.69 12.43
N PRO A 202 -0.50 13.89 13.42
CA PRO A 202 0.20 12.78 14.02
C PRO A 202 -0.84 11.74 14.40
N LEU A 203 -0.60 10.51 13.96
CA LEU A 203 -1.33 9.38 14.50
C LEU A 203 -1.19 9.55 16.02
N PRO A 204 -2.30 9.70 16.75
CA PRO A 204 -2.24 10.04 18.18
C PRO A 204 -1.23 9.11 18.83
N CYS A 205 -0.21 9.65 19.52
CA CYS A 205 0.77 8.81 20.17
C CYS A 205 0.00 7.93 21.18
N ILE A 206 -0.17 6.67 20.84
CA ILE A 206 -0.79 5.71 21.72
C ILE A 206 0.30 5.37 22.73
N THR A 207 0.32 6.11 23.85
CA THR A 207 0.89 5.56 25.08
C THR A 207 0.26 4.18 25.27
N ASP A 208 1.13 3.20 25.47
CA ASP A 208 1.03 1.72 25.43
C ASP A 208 -0.16 1.05 26.17
N LYS A 209 -1.19 1.80 26.57
CA LYS A 209 -2.34 1.35 27.38
C LYS A 209 -3.70 1.39 26.67
N GLN A 210 -3.79 1.76 25.39
CA GLN A 210 -5.08 1.81 24.66
C GLN A 210 -5.10 1.10 23.30
N MET A 211 -4.49 -0.08 23.19
CA MET A 211 -4.89 -1.05 22.15
C MET A 211 -6.23 -1.72 22.50
N ARG A 212 -7.31 -0.94 22.62
CA ARG A 212 -8.70 -1.46 22.66
C ARG A 212 -9.39 -1.09 21.36
N SER A 213 -9.91 -2.09 20.64
CA SER A 213 -10.75 -1.85 19.46
C SER A 213 -12.00 -1.08 19.86
N THR A 214 -12.34 -0.01 19.13
CA THR A 214 -13.56 0.78 19.39
C THR A 214 -14.61 0.42 18.35
N LEU A 215 -15.85 0.19 18.79
CA LEU A 215 -17.00 -0.09 17.93
C LEU A 215 -17.95 1.11 17.93
N GLU A 216 -18.36 1.56 16.74
CA GLU A 216 -19.18 2.75 16.52
C GLU A 216 -20.40 2.37 15.66
N THR A 217 -21.61 2.77 16.06
CA THR A 217 -22.82 2.74 15.22
C THR A 217 -23.27 4.15 14.87
N TYR A 218 -23.81 4.35 13.67
CA TYR A 218 -24.31 5.63 13.21
C TYR A 218 -25.80 5.53 12.88
N ASP A 219 -26.60 6.47 13.40
CA ASP A 219 -28.01 6.59 13.02
C ASP A 219 -28.20 7.21 11.62
N PHE A 220 -29.46 7.31 11.19
CA PHE A 220 -29.83 7.91 9.90
C PHE A 220 -29.42 9.38 9.76
N ASN A 221 -29.23 10.10 10.87
CA ASN A 221 -28.76 11.49 10.88
C ASN A 221 -27.23 11.58 11.01
N ASN A 222 -26.53 10.44 10.91
CA ASN A 222 -25.07 10.31 11.03
C ASN A 222 -24.53 10.63 12.43
N THR A 223 -25.38 10.58 13.46
CA THR A 223 -24.96 10.70 14.87
C THR A 223 -24.23 9.42 15.28
N CYS A 224 -23.02 9.55 15.81
CA CYS A 224 -22.18 8.41 16.22
C CYS A 224 -22.48 8.00 17.67
N TYR A 225 -22.83 6.73 17.86
CA TYR A 225 -22.92 6.06 19.14
C TYR A 225 -21.70 5.16 19.30
N ARG A 226 -20.89 5.45 20.32
CA ARG A 226 -19.78 4.56 20.70
C ARG A 226 -20.30 3.49 21.64
N HIS A 227 -19.79 2.28 21.46
CA HIS A 227 -20.13 1.10 22.27
C HIS A 227 -19.00 0.79 23.27
N PRO A 228 -18.91 1.52 24.41
CA PRO A 228 -17.82 1.33 25.37
C PRO A 228 -17.87 -0.01 26.10
N ARG A 229 -18.97 -0.76 25.98
CA ARG A 229 -19.21 -2.04 26.65
C ARG A 229 -19.45 -3.20 25.68
N ALA A 230 -19.19 -3.02 24.38
CA ALA A 230 -19.24 -4.15 23.45
C ALA A 230 -18.13 -5.16 23.80
N TYR A 231 -18.50 -6.43 23.96
CA TYR A 231 -17.56 -7.53 24.20
C TYR A 231 -17.86 -8.73 23.30
N GLY A 232 -16.96 -9.71 23.27
CA GLY A 232 -17.13 -10.90 22.43
C GLY A 232 -17.25 -10.59 20.94
N ALA A 233 -16.58 -9.53 20.47
CA ALA A 233 -16.71 -9.05 19.09
C ALA A 233 -15.93 -9.94 18.10
N SER A 234 -16.64 -10.86 17.43
CA SER A 234 -16.11 -11.71 16.35
C SER A 234 -16.45 -11.11 14.98
N TRP A 235 -15.57 -11.21 14.00
CA TRP A 235 -15.90 -10.84 12.61
C TRP A 235 -15.40 -11.87 11.61
N SER A 236 -16.02 -11.89 10.45
CA SER A 236 -15.70 -12.69 9.28
C SER A 236 -15.57 -11.77 8.07
N SER A 237 -14.78 -12.19 7.08
CA SER A 237 -14.40 -11.37 5.93
C SER A 237 -14.30 -12.29 4.70
N TYR A 238 -15.04 -11.98 3.63
CA TYR A 238 -15.00 -12.67 2.33
C TYR A 238 -14.28 -11.76 1.32
N TYR A 239 -13.05 -12.10 0.95
CA TYR A 239 -12.25 -11.30 0.02
C TYR A 239 -12.62 -11.60 -1.43
N GLY A 240 -12.85 -10.55 -2.21
CA GLY A 240 -12.87 -10.63 -3.67
C GLY A 240 -11.49 -10.34 -4.27
N ALA A 241 -11.33 -10.53 -5.57
CA ALA A 241 -10.07 -10.34 -6.34
C ALA A 241 -9.46 -8.91 -6.29
N LYS A 242 -10.00 -7.99 -5.48
CA LYS A 242 -9.53 -6.61 -5.30
C LYS A 242 -9.12 -6.29 -3.86
N GLY A 243 -8.92 -7.29 -3.00
CA GLY A 243 -8.36 -7.09 -1.64
C GLY A 243 -9.30 -6.48 -0.60
N GLY A 244 -10.54 -6.09 -0.95
CA GLY A 244 -11.59 -5.75 0.01
C GLY A 244 -12.38 -6.99 0.45
N GLY A 245 -12.48 -7.23 1.77
CA GLY A 245 -13.22 -8.37 2.32
C GLY A 245 -14.63 -8.00 2.75
N PHE A 246 -15.70 -8.35 2.04
CA PHE A 246 -17.07 -8.18 2.55
C PHE A 246 -17.39 -9.31 3.54
N GLY A 247 -17.89 -9.09 4.74
CA GLY A 247 -18.24 -10.16 5.68
C GLY A 247 -19.10 -9.68 6.85
N SER A 248 -19.15 -10.44 7.95
CA SER A 248 -20.01 -10.12 9.10
C SER A 248 -19.22 -9.71 10.34
N LEU A 249 -19.81 -8.89 11.20
CA LEU A 249 -19.28 -8.51 12.51
C LEU A 249 -20.36 -8.75 13.56
N THR A 250 -20.10 -9.62 14.52
CA THR A 250 -21.00 -9.94 15.64
C THR A 250 -20.38 -9.49 16.95
N TRP A 251 -21.15 -8.87 17.84
CA TRP A 251 -20.71 -8.48 19.18
C TRP A 251 -21.86 -8.59 20.19
N LYS A 252 -21.51 -8.55 21.48
CA LYS A 252 -22.46 -8.63 22.60
C LYS A 252 -22.44 -7.36 23.43
N GLU A 253 -23.59 -7.01 23.99
CA GLU A 253 -23.77 -5.89 24.92
C GLU A 253 -24.62 -6.33 26.13
N ASP A 254 -24.25 -5.84 27.31
CA ASP A 254 -25.04 -6.06 28.52
C ASP A 254 -26.31 -5.21 28.49
N ARG A 255 -27.45 -5.81 28.81
CA ARG A 255 -28.72 -5.08 28.88
C ARG A 255 -28.75 -4.15 30.10
N GLU A 256 -28.68 -2.84 29.88
CA GLU A 256 -29.09 -1.86 30.89
C GLU A 256 -30.62 -1.85 31.06
N ILE A 257 -31.10 -2.17 32.27
CA ILE A 257 -32.51 -2.11 32.62
C ILE A 257 -33.00 -0.66 32.52
N GLY A 258 -34.04 -0.41 31.70
CA GLY A 258 -34.68 0.90 31.55
C GLY A 258 -34.25 1.72 30.34
N ARG A 259 -33.38 1.19 29.48
CA ARG A 259 -33.02 1.80 28.19
C ARG A 259 -33.84 1.16 27.07
N ASP A 260 -34.45 1.98 26.22
CA ASP A 260 -35.13 1.49 25.02
C ASP A 260 -34.08 1.28 23.92
N TYR A 261 -33.94 0.06 23.42
CA TYR A 261 -32.96 -0.28 22.38
C TYR A 261 -33.49 0.00 20.97
N ALA A 262 -34.66 0.62 20.84
CA ALA A 262 -35.16 1.16 19.56
C ALA A 262 -34.15 2.11 18.88
N ASP A 263 -33.20 2.66 19.64
CA ASP A 263 -32.09 3.50 19.18
C ASP A 263 -31.03 2.71 18.38
N LEU A 264 -30.90 1.39 18.57
CA LEU A 264 -30.10 0.51 17.72
C LEU A 264 -31.00 -0.03 16.61
N GLY A 265 -31.35 0.83 15.66
CA GLY A 265 -32.18 0.43 14.53
C GLY A 265 -31.44 -0.53 13.57
N TYR A 266 -32.19 -1.41 12.91
CA TYR A 266 -31.69 -2.13 11.75
C TYR A 266 -31.21 -1.15 10.68
N TRP A 267 -30.19 -1.55 9.91
CA TRP A 267 -29.56 -0.75 8.84
C TRP A 267 -28.71 0.43 9.31
N TYR A 268 -28.38 0.51 10.60
CA TYR A 268 -27.45 1.51 11.11
C TYR A 268 -26.03 1.16 10.66
N ARG A 269 -25.24 2.16 10.25
CA ARG A 269 -23.86 1.91 9.82
C ARG A 269 -23.00 1.54 11.03
N VAL A 270 -22.19 0.51 10.92
CA VAL A 270 -21.33 -0.02 12.00
C VAL A 270 -19.89 0.05 11.54
N LYS A 271 -19.02 0.68 12.34
CA LYS A 271 -17.58 0.69 12.12
C LYS A 271 -16.86 0.07 13.30
N LYS A 272 -16.04 -0.96 13.03
CA LYS A 272 -15.05 -1.47 13.99
C LYS A 272 -13.70 -0.87 13.62
N ARG A 273 -13.06 -0.22 14.59
CA ARG A 273 -11.74 0.38 14.40
C ARG A 273 -10.69 -0.34 15.26
N LEU A 274 -9.51 -0.55 14.68
CA LEU A 274 -8.29 -0.83 15.43
C LEU A 274 -7.64 0.52 15.73
N GLY A 275 -7.73 0.97 16.98
CA GLY A 275 -7.32 2.32 17.35
C GLY A 275 -8.22 3.40 16.73
N ILE A 276 -7.68 4.62 16.63
CA ILE A 276 -8.48 5.84 16.37
C ILE A 276 -8.77 6.06 14.88
N ARG A 277 -8.01 5.45 13.96
CA ARG A 277 -8.13 5.73 12.51
C ARG A 277 -8.27 4.52 11.61
N THR A 278 -7.81 3.34 12.01
CA THR A 278 -7.84 2.16 11.14
C THR A 278 -9.21 1.49 11.21
N ILE A 279 -9.97 1.55 10.12
CA ILE A 279 -11.24 0.82 9.99
C ILE A 279 -10.89 -0.64 9.70
N LEU A 280 -11.22 -1.53 10.63
CA LEU A 280 -11.16 -2.98 10.41
C LEU A 280 -12.43 -3.53 9.77
N PHE A 281 -13.55 -2.85 9.99
CA PHE A 281 -14.86 -3.24 9.49
C PHE A 281 -15.75 -2.01 9.30
N ASP A 282 -16.46 -1.91 8.19
CA ASP A 282 -17.44 -0.88 7.85
C ASP A 282 -18.65 -1.51 7.16
N GLY A 283 -19.77 -1.56 7.87
CA GLY A 283 -20.96 -2.28 7.44
C GLY A 283 -22.24 -1.68 7.95
N PHE A 284 -23.31 -2.47 7.89
CA PHE A 284 -24.62 -2.12 8.42
C PHE A 284 -25.11 -3.20 9.37
N LEU A 285 -25.75 -2.80 10.47
CA LEU A 285 -26.40 -3.69 11.42
C LEU A 285 -27.56 -4.40 10.72
N THR A 286 -27.52 -5.73 10.70
CA THR A 286 -28.51 -6.57 10.02
C THR A 286 -29.35 -7.40 10.97
N ASP A 287 -28.85 -7.71 12.16
CA ASP A 287 -29.54 -8.56 13.12
C ASP A 287 -29.29 -8.15 14.58
N ILE A 288 -30.29 -8.34 15.43
CA ILE A 288 -30.27 -8.08 16.88
C ILE A 288 -31.04 -9.21 17.56
N GLU A 289 -30.34 -10.05 18.33
CA GLU A 289 -30.92 -11.16 19.06
C GLU A 289 -30.81 -10.93 20.58
N GLU A 290 -31.94 -11.04 21.30
CA GLU A 290 -31.97 -10.95 22.75
C GLU A 290 -32.00 -12.36 23.36
N SER A 291 -31.07 -12.63 24.29
CA SER A 291 -31.05 -13.90 25.04
C SER A 291 -31.32 -13.66 26.53
N GLN A 292 -32.35 -14.32 27.06
CA GLN A 292 -32.65 -14.39 28.49
C GLN A 292 -31.96 -15.62 29.10
N SER A 293 -30.65 -15.53 29.29
CA SER A 293 -29.93 -16.43 30.21
C SER A 293 -29.62 -15.67 31.51
N ASP A 294 -28.86 -16.27 32.44
CA ASP A 294 -28.53 -15.71 33.78
C ASP A 294 -27.93 -14.27 33.75
N SER A 295 -27.57 -13.77 32.57
CA SER A 295 -27.38 -12.36 32.25
C SER A 295 -28.19 -11.98 31.01
N SER A 296 -28.99 -10.92 31.05
CA SER A 296 -29.67 -10.40 29.85
C SER A 296 -28.65 -9.78 28.90
N VAL A 297 -28.38 -10.45 27.77
CA VAL A 297 -27.38 -10.03 26.77
C VAL A 297 -28.07 -9.82 25.43
N ILE A 298 -27.66 -8.76 24.75
CA ILE A 298 -28.05 -8.46 23.36
C ILE A 298 -26.88 -8.83 22.45
N THR A 299 -27.15 -9.63 21.42
CA THR A 299 -26.18 -9.98 20.37
C THR A 299 -26.53 -9.23 19.10
N CYS A 300 -25.60 -8.40 18.62
CA CYS A 300 -25.76 -7.59 17.42
C CYS A 300 -24.89 -8.17 16.31
N THR A 301 -25.43 -8.22 15.08
CA THR A 301 -24.68 -8.65 13.88
C THR A 301 -24.80 -7.60 12.78
N ALA A 302 -23.67 -7.26 12.18
CA ALA A 302 -23.54 -6.34 11.04
C ALA A 302 -22.91 -7.04 9.84
N MET A 303 -23.19 -6.56 8.62
CA MET A 303 -22.54 -7.00 7.38
C MET A 303 -21.88 -5.83 6.66
N GLY A 304 -20.65 -5.99 6.18
CA GLY A 304 -19.82 -4.87 5.74
C GLY A 304 -18.46 -5.25 5.18
N TRP A 305 -17.69 -4.27 4.77
CA TRP A 305 -16.33 -4.43 4.27
C TRP A 305 -15.32 -4.44 5.41
N SER A 306 -14.29 -5.25 5.29
CA SER A 306 -13.20 -5.40 6.23
C SER A 306 -11.87 -5.18 5.52
N SER A 307 -10.98 -4.46 6.20
CA SER A 307 -9.68 -4.06 5.67
C SER A 307 -8.61 -4.63 6.59
N VAL A 308 -7.84 -5.59 6.06
CA VAL A 308 -6.75 -6.26 6.78
C VAL A 308 -5.59 -6.30 5.79
N PHE A 309 -4.59 -5.44 6.00
CA PHE A 309 -3.27 -5.41 5.31
C PHE A 309 -3.20 -5.14 3.80
N GLY A 310 -4.23 -4.59 3.16
CA GLY A 310 -4.22 -4.31 1.72
C GLY A 310 -3.19 -3.27 1.24
N ASP A 311 -2.54 -2.53 2.14
CA ASP A 311 -1.69 -1.39 1.79
C ASP A 311 -0.18 -1.61 2.04
N ASP A 312 0.24 -2.72 2.66
CA ASP A 312 1.68 -3.01 2.87
C ASP A 312 2.28 -3.71 1.65
N ARG A 313 3.33 -3.10 1.09
CA ARG A 313 4.01 -3.56 -0.12
C ARG A 313 5.30 -4.28 0.24
N PHE A 314 5.44 -5.54 -0.19
CA PHE A 314 6.70 -6.26 -0.09
C PHE A 314 7.60 -5.89 -1.28
N ASN A 315 8.46 -4.90 -1.07
CA ASN A 315 9.37 -4.39 -2.09
C ASN A 315 10.67 -5.22 -2.18
N LYS A 316 10.56 -6.54 -2.34
CA LYS A 316 11.73 -7.39 -2.67
C LYS A 316 11.53 -7.98 -4.06
N VAL A 317 12.22 -7.40 -5.02
CA VAL A 317 12.17 -7.82 -6.41
C VAL A 317 13.18 -8.95 -6.61
N TYR A 318 12.71 -10.15 -6.95
CA TYR A 318 13.61 -11.28 -7.24
C TYR A 318 14.35 -11.11 -8.59
N ARG A 319 13.97 -10.09 -9.38
CA ARG A 319 14.63 -9.54 -10.58
C ARG A 319 14.50 -8.00 -10.59
N ASP A 320 15.48 -7.26 -10.09
CA ASP A 320 15.38 -5.79 -9.99
C ASP A 320 15.56 -5.10 -11.36
N SER A 321 14.67 -4.15 -11.65
CA SER A 321 14.63 -3.34 -12.88
C SER A 321 14.55 -1.84 -12.60
N ARG A 322 14.79 -1.40 -11.35
CA ARG A 322 14.55 0.01 -11.01
C ARG A 322 15.81 0.86 -11.24
N PRO A 323 15.70 1.99 -11.99
CA PRO A 323 16.82 2.91 -12.28
C PRO A 323 17.47 3.55 -11.03
N GLY A 324 16.80 3.59 -9.89
CA GLY A 324 17.26 4.29 -8.68
C GLY A 324 18.43 3.64 -7.94
N GLU A 325 18.84 2.42 -8.30
CA GLU A 325 20.03 1.75 -7.74
C GLU A 325 21.24 1.81 -8.69
N TRP A 326 21.12 2.48 -9.83
CA TRP A 326 22.23 2.64 -10.76
C TRP A 326 23.24 3.63 -10.19
N THR A 327 24.50 3.21 -10.11
CA THR A 327 25.59 4.06 -9.69
C THR A 327 26.18 4.76 -10.92
N SER A 328 26.20 6.08 -10.89
CA SER A 328 27.10 6.86 -11.73
C SER A 328 28.51 6.75 -11.16
N SER A 329 29.51 6.69 -12.03
CA SER A 329 30.90 6.82 -11.61
C SER A 329 31.25 8.30 -11.46
N GLU A 330 31.94 8.64 -10.38
CA GLU A 330 32.33 10.03 -10.07
C GLU A 330 33.80 10.33 -10.42
N ASP A 331 34.64 9.30 -10.64
CA ASP A 331 36.08 9.47 -10.83
C ASP A 331 36.46 9.58 -12.32
N GLU A 332 36.99 10.72 -12.74
CA GLU A 332 37.55 10.97 -14.09
C GLU A 332 38.74 10.04 -14.40
N ASP A 333 38.73 9.32 -15.53
CA ASP A 333 39.88 8.55 -16.03
C ASP A 333 39.92 8.47 -17.56
N GLY A 334 40.99 8.99 -18.16
CA GLY A 334 41.23 8.97 -19.60
C GLY A 334 40.10 9.61 -20.40
N ASP A 335 39.46 8.81 -21.25
CA ASP A 335 38.34 9.21 -22.10
C ASP A 335 37.02 9.38 -21.32
N PHE A 336 36.94 9.04 -20.03
CA PHE A 336 35.76 9.28 -19.20
C PHE A 336 35.77 10.72 -18.67
N GLN A 337 34.71 11.49 -18.98
CA GLN A 337 34.61 12.93 -18.68
C GLN A 337 33.21 13.29 -18.12
N PRO A 338 32.81 12.78 -16.94
CA PRO A 338 31.47 12.97 -16.36
C PRO A 338 31.10 14.45 -16.15
N GLU A 339 32.07 15.32 -15.95
CA GLU A 339 31.91 16.76 -15.79
C GLU A 339 31.51 17.48 -17.07
N LYS A 340 31.54 16.80 -18.23
CA LYS A 340 31.07 17.34 -19.51
C LYS A 340 29.68 16.84 -19.92
N PHE A 341 29.03 16.05 -19.09
CA PHE A 341 27.69 15.52 -19.35
C PHE A 341 26.79 15.70 -18.12
N ASP A 342 25.48 15.72 -18.35
CA ASP A 342 24.47 15.65 -17.30
C ASP A 342 23.70 14.32 -17.40
N TYR A 343 23.15 13.89 -16.27
CA TYR A 343 22.34 12.68 -16.20
C TYR A 343 21.17 12.84 -15.20
N ASP A 344 20.05 12.18 -15.49
CA ASP A 344 18.88 12.08 -14.60
C ASP A 344 18.38 10.63 -14.55
N LEU A 345 18.16 10.12 -13.33
CA LEU A 345 17.67 8.77 -13.03
C LEU A 345 16.20 8.75 -12.55
N SER A 346 15.53 9.90 -12.49
CA SER A 346 14.21 10.06 -11.88
C SER A 346 13.08 9.32 -12.62
N ASN A 347 13.15 9.25 -13.95
CA ASN A 347 12.12 8.68 -14.82
C ASN A 347 12.69 7.78 -15.94
N GLY A 348 13.83 7.14 -15.68
CA GLY A 348 14.57 6.38 -16.69
C GLY A 348 16.06 6.65 -16.58
N LEU A 349 16.80 6.44 -17.65
CA LEU A 349 18.20 6.79 -17.77
C LEU A 349 18.34 7.90 -18.81
N TRP A 350 18.47 9.15 -18.35
CA TRP A 350 18.72 10.29 -19.21
C TRP A 350 20.19 10.67 -19.18
N LEU A 351 20.81 10.87 -20.34
CA LEU A 351 22.19 11.30 -20.53
C LEU A 351 22.25 12.39 -21.60
N GLU A 352 22.91 13.51 -21.31
CA GLU A 352 23.08 14.60 -22.28
C GLU A 352 24.43 15.32 -22.13
N PRO A 353 24.96 15.97 -23.18
CA PRO A 353 26.21 16.72 -23.12
C PRO A 353 25.97 18.13 -22.53
N ARG A 354 26.85 18.59 -21.64
CA ARG A 354 26.79 19.95 -21.08
C ARG A 354 27.07 21.00 -22.14
N ARG A 355 26.27 22.05 -22.12
CA ARG A 355 26.40 23.17 -23.06
C ARG A 355 27.68 23.96 -22.88
N GLY A 356 28.28 24.34 -24.01
CA GLY A 356 29.44 25.23 -24.06
C GLY A 356 30.76 24.59 -23.62
N VAL A 357 30.80 23.26 -23.54
CA VAL A 357 32.01 22.48 -23.27
C VAL A 357 32.46 21.82 -24.57
N ASP A 358 33.73 21.98 -24.93
CA ASP A 358 34.30 21.31 -26.11
C ASP A 358 34.51 19.82 -25.83
N PHE A 359 34.25 19.00 -26.85
CA PHE A 359 34.45 17.56 -26.76
C PHE A 359 35.56 17.08 -27.68
N VAL A 360 36.24 16.03 -27.22
CA VAL A 360 37.27 15.32 -27.98
C VAL A 360 36.78 13.91 -28.29
N THR A 361 37.17 13.39 -29.46
CA THR A 361 36.94 12.00 -29.85
C THR A 361 37.44 11.06 -28.76
N GLY A 362 36.56 10.21 -28.25
CA GLY A 362 36.89 9.38 -27.08
C GLY A 362 35.96 9.65 -25.92
N GLU A 363 35.61 10.91 -25.71
CA GLU A 363 34.99 11.35 -24.46
C GLU A 363 33.61 10.73 -24.24
N TYR A 364 33.34 10.29 -23.02
CA TYR A 364 32.06 9.68 -22.67
C TYR A 364 31.66 9.91 -21.21
N VAL A 365 30.35 9.78 -20.97
CA VAL A 365 29.75 9.53 -19.66
C VAL A 365 29.14 8.14 -19.64
N TYR A 366 29.02 7.56 -18.45
CA TYR A 366 28.30 6.31 -18.29
C TYR A 366 27.50 6.27 -17.00
N VAL A 367 26.49 5.40 -17.00
CA VAL A 367 25.82 4.94 -15.79
C VAL A 367 25.93 3.43 -15.76
N ARG A 368 26.25 2.89 -14.59
CA ARG A 368 26.47 1.47 -14.39
C ARG A 368 25.51 0.90 -13.37
N TYR A 369 25.00 -0.28 -13.67
CA TYR A 369 24.32 -1.14 -12.72
C TYR A 369 25.22 -2.33 -12.42
N ASP A 370 25.84 -2.31 -11.25
CA ASP A 370 26.48 -3.49 -10.70
C ASP A 370 25.41 -4.38 -10.07
N ILE A 371 25.31 -5.66 -10.49
CA ILE A 371 24.34 -6.55 -9.85
C ILE A 371 24.77 -6.74 -8.39
N PRO A 372 23.87 -6.48 -7.43
CA PRO A 372 24.13 -6.92 -6.07
C PRO A 372 24.12 -8.45 -6.01
N TYR A 373 24.99 -9.02 -5.15
CA TYR A 373 25.16 -10.46 -4.91
C TYR A 373 25.90 -11.20 -6.05
N ASP A 374 26.60 -12.30 -5.75
CA ASP A 374 27.39 -13.13 -6.69
C ASP A 374 26.53 -13.80 -7.79
N ARG A 375 25.91 -13.00 -8.67
CA ARG A 375 24.95 -13.40 -9.69
C ARG A 375 25.44 -12.93 -11.07
N ASN A 376 25.10 -13.68 -12.11
CA ASN A 376 25.37 -13.27 -13.47
C ASN A 376 24.13 -12.62 -14.10
N LEU A 377 24.37 -11.68 -15.02
CA LEU A 377 23.38 -11.18 -15.95
C LEU A 377 23.10 -12.22 -17.04
N TYR A 378 21.86 -12.27 -17.49
CA TYR A 378 21.50 -13.02 -18.70
C TYR A 378 20.87 -12.15 -19.78
N ASN A 379 20.09 -11.13 -19.42
CA ASN A 379 19.38 -10.31 -20.40
C ASN A 379 19.14 -8.88 -19.89
N VAL A 380 19.21 -7.90 -20.78
CA VAL A 380 18.78 -6.52 -20.51
C VAL A 380 17.78 -6.08 -21.57
N ARG A 381 16.65 -5.50 -21.14
CA ARG A 381 15.59 -4.98 -22.02
C ARG A 381 15.36 -3.50 -21.72
N PHE A 382 15.05 -2.73 -22.74
CA PHE A 382 14.77 -1.30 -22.57
C PHE A 382 14.06 -0.75 -23.80
N GLU A 383 13.36 0.35 -23.60
CA GLU A 383 12.98 1.30 -24.64
C GLU A 383 14.03 2.41 -24.68
N TYR A 384 14.38 2.89 -25.87
CA TYR A 384 15.35 3.97 -26.03
C TYR A 384 14.84 5.04 -26.99
N GLU A 385 15.30 6.25 -26.74
CA GLU A 385 15.22 7.41 -27.61
C GLU A 385 16.58 8.11 -27.60
N LEU A 386 17.16 8.28 -28.79
CA LEU A 386 18.43 8.97 -29.00
C LEU A 386 18.17 10.10 -30.00
N GLU A 387 18.54 11.32 -29.64
CA GLU A 387 18.42 12.51 -30.48
C GLU A 387 19.81 13.12 -30.72
N LEU A 388 20.23 13.15 -31.99
CA LEU A 388 21.53 13.65 -32.46
C LEU A 388 21.34 14.65 -33.62
N PRO A 389 20.78 15.84 -33.37
CA PRO A 389 20.48 16.83 -34.41
C PRO A 389 21.73 17.26 -35.16
N ASN A 390 21.55 17.62 -36.44
CA ASN A 390 22.62 18.10 -37.33
C ASN A 390 23.82 17.16 -37.46
N SER A 391 23.63 15.85 -37.23
CA SER A 391 24.71 14.86 -37.19
C SER A 391 25.72 15.13 -36.07
N TRP A 392 25.23 15.52 -34.88
CA TRP A 392 26.07 15.62 -33.69
C TRP A 392 26.87 14.32 -33.51
N PRO A 393 28.20 14.39 -33.29
CA PRO A 393 29.09 13.23 -33.36
C PRO A 393 29.00 12.37 -32.10
N GLY A 394 27.85 11.70 -31.93
CA GLY A 394 27.50 10.94 -30.75
C GLY A 394 27.14 9.50 -31.02
N LYS A 395 27.29 8.66 -30.00
CA LYS A 395 26.72 7.32 -29.98
C LYS A 395 26.29 6.92 -28.58
N LEU A 396 25.23 6.14 -28.51
CA LEU A 396 24.77 5.45 -27.31
C LEU A 396 25.21 3.99 -27.39
N GLU A 397 25.80 3.46 -26.32
CA GLU A 397 26.21 2.07 -26.21
C GLU A 397 25.69 1.42 -24.94
N VAL A 398 25.30 0.15 -25.05
CA VAL A 398 25.02 -0.73 -23.90
C VAL A 398 26.03 -1.86 -23.92
N ARG A 399 26.68 -2.10 -22.78
CA ARG A 399 27.81 -3.02 -22.66
C ARG A 399 27.83 -3.72 -21.30
N ASP A 400 28.57 -4.81 -21.24
CA ASP A 400 28.83 -5.59 -20.04
C ASP A 400 30.31 -5.98 -19.93
N ASP A 401 30.68 -6.88 -19.00
CA ASP A 401 32.04 -7.38 -18.82
C ASP A 401 32.69 -7.95 -20.10
N GLY A 402 31.89 -8.45 -21.04
CA GLY A 402 32.37 -9.01 -22.32
C GLY A 402 32.48 -7.98 -23.45
N GLY A 403 32.06 -6.74 -23.23
CA GLY A 403 32.18 -5.63 -24.18
C GLY A 403 30.85 -5.07 -24.66
N VAL A 404 30.84 -4.50 -25.88
CA VAL A 404 29.67 -3.82 -26.45
C VAL A 404 28.62 -4.84 -26.89
N LEU A 405 27.44 -4.78 -26.26
CA LEU A 405 26.28 -5.59 -26.61
C LEU A 405 25.47 -4.93 -27.73
N TRP A 406 25.34 -3.61 -27.68
CA TRP A 406 24.58 -2.83 -28.65
C TRP A 406 25.07 -1.39 -28.73
N SER A 407 24.95 -0.78 -29.92
CA SER A 407 25.29 0.62 -30.16
C SER A 407 24.37 1.25 -31.21
N VAL A 408 24.16 2.57 -31.12
CA VAL A 408 23.46 3.38 -32.12
C VAL A 408 24.13 4.75 -32.27
N THR A 409 24.27 5.23 -33.50
CA THR A 409 25.06 6.44 -33.87
C THR A 409 24.23 7.48 -34.63
N SER A 410 22.89 7.37 -34.59
CA SER A 410 21.98 8.24 -35.34
C SER A 410 20.69 8.41 -34.57
N THR A 411 20.01 9.55 -34.74
CA THR A 411 18.68 9.81 -34.15
C THR A 411 17.75 8.62 -34.42
N ALA A 412 17.26 7.98 -33.36
CA ALA A 412 16.41 6.81 -33.42
C ALA A 412 15.70 6.56 -32.10
N SER A 413 14.55 5.91 -32.16
CA SER A 413 13.88 5.33 -31.00
C SER A 413 13.44 3.90 -31.26
N GLY A 414 13.22 3.13 -30.21
CA GLY A 414 12.71 1.76 -30.32
C GLY A 414 12.89 0.95 -29.04
N SER A 415 12.75 -0.36 -29.15
CA SER A 415 12.96 -1.29 -28.03
C SER A 415 14.07 -2.29 -28.34
N LYS A 416 14.76 -2.74 -27.29
CA LYS A 416 15.83 -3.72 -27.35
C LYS A 416 15.69 -4.76 -26.25
N SER A 417 16.17 -5.96 -26.57
CA SER A 417 16.39 -7.06 -25.64
C SER A 417 17.72 -7.70 -26.02
N LEU A 418 18.71 -7.58 -25.14
CA LEU A 418 20.10 -7.99 -25.39
C LEU A 418 20.44 -9.13 -24.45
N ALA A 419 21.00 -10.22 -24.98
CA ALA A 419 21.63 -11.24 -24.14
C ALA A 419 22.98 -10.72 -23.67
N THR A 420 23.30 -10.95 -22.40
CA THR A 420 24.60 -10.57 -21.83
C THR A 420 25.63 -11.68 -22.01
N SER A 421 26.89 -11.30 -21.91
CA SER A 421 28.04 -12.17 -21.84
C SER A 421 27.94 -13.09 -20.63
N SER A 422 28.41 -14.32 -20.79
CA SER A 422 28.42 -15.30 -19.70
C SER A 422 29.28 -14.80 -18.54
N GLY A 423 28.72 -14.78 -17.34
CA GLY A 423 29.42 -14.30 -16.14
C GLY A 423 29.44 -12.79 -16.00
N ALA A 424 28.65 -12.05 -16.79
CA ALA A 424 28.58 -10.60 -16.65
C ALA A 424 28.01 -10.22 -15.27
N THR A 425 28.70 -9.33 -14.58
CA THR A 425 28.41 -8.82 -13.24
C THR A 425 27.83 -7.39 -13.27
N TYR A 426 27.95 -6.69 -14.41
CA TYR A 426 27.40 -5.35 -14.57
C TYR A 426 26.83 -5.07 -15.96
N ILE A 427 25.85 -4.16 -16.02
CA ILE A 427 25.44 -3.47 -17.25
C ILE A 427 25.92 -2.03 -17.16
N GLU A 428 26.44 -1.51 -18.26
CA GLU A 428 26.85 -0.12 -18.37
C GLU A 428 26.26 0.49 -19.63
N VAL A 429 25.66 1.67 -19.48
CA VAL A 429 25.14 2.48 -20.58
C VAL A 429 26.04 3.69 -20.75
N ARG A 430 26.64 3.84 -21.94
CA ARG A 430 27.55 4.93 -22.26
C ARG A 430 26.96 5.87 -23.29
N PHE A 431 27.17 7.16 -23.09
CA PHE A 431 26.96 8.17 -24.13
C PHE A 431 28.31 8.79 -24.50
N TYR A 432 28.69 8.67 -25.77
CA TYR A 432 30.08 8.76 -26.24
C TYR A 432 30.21 9.69 -27.44
N VAL A 433 31.32 10.43 -27.54
CA VAL A 433 31.66 11.36 -28.63
C VAL A 433 32.54 10.69 -29.68
N THR A 434 32.08 10.66 -30.93
CA THR A 434 32.73 9.91 -32.03
C THR A 434 33.71 10.72 -32.86
N ASP A 435 33.63 12.05 -32.85
CA ASP A 435 34.52 12.97 -33.56
C ASP A 435 34.68 14.27 -32.75
N ASP A 436 35.82 14.97 -32.91
CA ASP A 436 36.11 16.24 -32.24
C ASP A 436 35.12 17.35 -32.66
N GLY A 437 34.69 18.19 -31.71
CA GLY A 437 33.84 19.34 -32.03
C GLY A 437 33.49 20.24 -30.85
N GLU A 438 33.14 21.50 -31.17
CA GLU A 438 32.56 22.43 -30.20
C GLU A 438 31.10 22.07 -29.94
N ASN A 439 30.67 22.03 -28.67
CA ASN A 439 29.26 21.81 -28.37
C ASN A 439 28.42 23.06 -28.65
N THR A 440 27.87 23.14 -29.85
CA THR A 440 26.89 24.16 -30.22
C THR A 440 25.45 23.75 -29.92
N ALA A 441 25.21 22.57 -29.33
CA ALA A 441 23.87 22.09 -29.02
C ALA A 441 23.23 22.93 -27.89
N VAL A 442 21.93 23.13 -27.99
CA VAL A 442 21.12 23.71 -26.90
C VAL A 442 20.80 22.58 -25.92
N ASP A 443 20.64 22.89 -24.64
CA ASP A 443 20.16 21.94 -23.62
C ASP A 443 18.90 21.21 -24.13
N ASP A 444 18.76 19.92 -23.79
CA ASP A 444 17.66 19.03 -24.24
C ASP A 444 17.59 18.74 -25.76
N THR A 445 18.54 19.19 -26.57
CA THR A 445 18.51 18.91 -28.04
C THR A 445 19.37 17.72 -28.46
N VAL A 446 20.38 17.35 -27.66
CA VAL A 446 21.21 16.16 -27.88
C VAL A 446 21.09 15.32 -26.62
N TYR A 447 20.48 14.16 -26.69
CA TYR A 447 20.29 13.32 -25.50
C TYR A 447 20.12 11.85 -25.85
N ALA A 448 20.37 11.00 -24.86
CA ALA A 448 20.00 9.60 -24.83
C ALA A 448 19.09 9.34 -23.64
N ASN A 449 17.91 8.76 -23.89
CA ASN A 449 16.93 8.39 -22.88
C ASN A 449 16.62 6.91 -22.99
N LEU A 450 16.82 6.14 -21.91
CA LEU A 450 16.32 4.77 -21.81
C LEU A 450 15.22 4.69 -20.76
N THR A 451 14.05 4.22 -21.17
CA THR A 451 12.91 3.98 -20.30
C THR A 451 12.64 2.47 -20.19
N THR A 452 11.89 2.06 -19.17
CA THR A 452 11.52 0.65 -18.95
C THR A 452 12.72 -0.32 -18.91
N VAL A 453 13.86 0.14 -18.38
CA VAL A 453 15.08 -0.66 -18.32
C VAL A 453 14.89 -1.84 -17.36
N ILE A 454 14.88 -3.06 -17.90
CA ILE A 454 14.74 -4.30 -17.14
C ILE A 454 16.03 -5.10 -17.26
N ILE A 455 16.68 -5.35 -16.14
CA ILE A 455 17.86 -6.20 -16.05
C ILE A 455 17.44 -7.56 -15.46
N ALA A 456 17.71 -8.63 -16.18
CA ALA A 456 17.46 -10.00 -15.75
C ALA A 456 18.78 -10.71 -15.43
N GLY A 457 18.92 -11.16 -14.19
CA GLY A 457 19.95 -12.11 -13.79
C GLY A 457 19.62 -13.56 -14.20
N ASP A 458 20.63 -14.43 -14.13
CA ASP A 458 20.48 -15.87 -14.29
C ASP A 458 19.31 -16.39 -13.45
N PRO A 459 18.47 -17.29 -14.00
CA PRO A 459 17.41 -17.92 -13.23
C PRO A 459 18.05 -18.71 -12.09
N VAL A 460 17.98 -18.17 -10.88
CA VAL A 460 18.26 -18.96 -9.68
C VAL A 460 17.14 -20.01 -9.61
N ASN A 461 17.50 -21.25 -9.28
CA ASN A 461 16.57 -22.25 -8.78
C ASN A 461 16.01 -21.77 -7.43
N THR A 462 15.26 -20.67 -7.45
CA THR A 462 14.63 -20.10 -6.26
C THR A 462 13.58 -21.10 -5.83
N THR A 463 13.81 -21.70 -4.68
CA THR A 463 12.86 -22.60 -4.07
C THR A 463 11.79 -21.79 -3.36
N ILE A 464 10.60 -22.36 -3.23
CA ILE A 464 9.51 -21.77 -2.42
C ILE A 464 9.97 -21.55 -0.98
N GLU A 465 10.84 -22.42 -0.47
CA GLU A 465 11.49 -22.29 0.84
C GLU A 465 12.29 -20.99 0.95
N GLN A 466 13.11 -20.66 -0.05
CA GLN A 466 13.89 -19.43 -0.04
C GLN A 466 13.00 -18.18 -0.05
N ILE A 467 11.89 -18.20 -0.80
CA ILE A 467 10.90 -17.11 -0.80
C ILE A 467 10.27 -16.96 0.59
N ALA A 468 9.91 -18.06 1.24
CA ALA A 468 9.32 -18.02 2.57
C ALA A 468 10.31 -17.50 3.63
N ILE A 469 11.60 -17.85 3.54
CA ILE A 469 12.66 -17.32 4.41
C ILE A 469 12.82 -15.81 4.22
N ASP A 470 12.78 -15.35 2.97
CA ASP A 470 12.88 -13.93 2.65
C ASP A 470 11.67 -13.14 3.19
N LEU A 471 10.47 -13.71 3.08
CA LEU A 471 9.26 -13.12 3.65
C LEU A 471 9.30 -13.08 5.17
N VAL A 472 9.85 -14.10 5.85
CA VAL A 472 10.04 -14.09 7.32
C VAL A 472 10.88 -12.88 7.74
N SER A 473 11.94 -12.56 7.00
CA SER A 473 12.82 -11.44 7.31
C SER A 473 12.09 -10.10 7.22
N PHE A 474 11.31 -9.89 6.16
CA PHE A 474 10.50 -8.67 6.00
C PHE A 474 9.35 -8.57 7.00
N LEU A 475 8.66 -9.68 7.23
CA LEU A 475 7.54 -9.73 8.16
C LEU A 475 8.00 -9.51 9.61
N ALA A 476 9.27 -9.79 9.92
CA ALA A 476 9.83 -9.49 11.23
C ALA A 476 9.84 -7.99 11.55
N ASP A 477 10.08 -7.13 10.55
CA ASP A 477 9.97 -5.67 10.69
C ASP A 477 8.53 -5.22 10.99
N HIS A 478 7.56 -6.11 10.76
CA HIS A 478 6.13 -5.91 11.01
C HIS A 478 5.63 -6.68 12.25
N GLY A 479 6.55 -7.16 13.10
CA GLY A 479 6.22 -7.75 14.41
C GLY A 479 6.00 -9.28 14.42
N LEU A 480 6.35 -9.98 13.34
CA LEU A 480 6.53 -11.44 13.32
C LEU A 480 7.93 -11.82 13.82
N THR A 481 8.17 -13.09 14.13
CA THR A 481 9.52 -13.54 14.50
C THR A 481 10.36 -13.86 13.26
N GLN A 482 11.68 -13.66 13.36
CA GLN A 482 12.67 -14.12 12.38
C GLN A 482 12.92 -15.65 12.43
N ASP A 483 12.20 -16.39 13.26
CA ASP A 483 12.37 -17.84 13.39
C ASP A 483 11.84 -18.60 12.17
N THR A 484 12.78 -19.10 11.35
CA THR A 484 12.53 -19.90 10.14
C THR A 484 12.39 -21.40 10.39
N SER A 485 12.44 -21.87 11.64
CA SER A 485 12.41 -23.32 11.99
C SER A 485 11.12 -24.06 11.59
N LYS A 486 10.12 -23.32 11.11
CA LYS A 486 8.83 -23.84 10.62
C LYS A 486 8.68 -23.76 9.11
N ILE A 487 9.69 -23.27 8.40
CA ILE A 487 9.79 -23.42 6.95
C ILE A 487 10.43 -24.79 6.71
N GLY A 488 9.62 -25.75 6.28
CA GLY A 488 10.09 -27.09 5.93
C GLY A 488 10.86 -27.07 4.62
N ALA A 489 11.83 -27.97 4.50
CA ALA A 489 12.52 -28.24 3.25
C ALA A 489 11.55 -28.87 2.25
N VAL A 490 10.88 -28.02 1.47
CA VAL A 490 9.86 -28.44 0.50
C VAL A 490 10.41 -28.52 -0.92
N GLY A 491 11.62 -28.03 -1.19
CA GLY A 491 12.45 -28.27 -2.40
C GLY A 491 11.88 -27.93 -3.80
N GLY A 492 10.59 -27.57 -3.90
CA GLY A 492 9.95 -27.16 -5.16
C GLY A 492 10.68 -25.98 -5.79
N THR A 493 11.26 -26.20 -6.96
CA THR A 493 11.91 -25.15 -7.76
C THR A 493 10.84 -24.43 -8.55
N LEU A 494 10.83 -23.10 -8.49
CA LEU A 494 9.88 -22.30 -9.23
C LEU A 494 10.29 -22.22 -10.72
N PRO A 495 9.33 -22.14 -11.67
CA PRO A 495 9.66 -22.04 -13.08
C PRO A 495 10.49 -20.78 -13.39
N ASN A 496 11.47 -20.89 -14.29
CA ASN A 496 12.49 -19.86 -14.62
C ASN A 496 11.95 -18.47 -15.08
N THR A 497 10.63 -18.33 -15.21
CA THR A 497 9.92 -17.11 -15.61
C THR A 497 9.35 -16.29 -14.44
N VAL A 498 9.67 -16.64 -13.18
CA VAL A 498 9.18 -15.86 -12.02
C VAL A 498 9.72 -14.43 -12.07
N ALA A 499 8.85 -13.48 -12.33
CA ALA A 499 9.15 -12.08 -12.17
C ALA A 499 7.97 -11.45 -11.42
N PHE A 500 8.16 -11.19 -10.13
CA PHE A 500 7.33 -10.23 -9.42
C PHE A 500 7.81 -8.84 -9.86
N GLU A 501 7.45 -8.44 -11.08
CA GLU A 501 7.90 -7.18 -11.71
C GLU A 501 7.24 -5.94 -11.07
N ASN A 502 6.23 -6.16 -10.23
CA ASN A 502 5.47 -5.13 -9.53
C ASN A 502 5.39 -5.46 -8.04
N ASP A 503 5.21 -4.43 -7.21
CA ASP A 503 4.94 -4.59 -5.78
C ASP A 503 3.76 -5.55 -5.54
N GLN A 504 4.03 -6.66 -4.87
CA GLN A 504 3.02 -7.64 -4.47
C GLN A 504 2.93 -7.70 -2.94
N SER A 505 1.79 -8.14 -2.43
CA SER A 505 1.68 -8.47 -1.01
C SER A 505 2.38 -9.80 -0.71
N PRO A 506 2.87 -10.02 0.53
CA PRO A 506 3.39 -11.32 0.98
C PRO A 506 2.45 -12.50 0.67
N GLN A 507 1.14 -12.27 0.75
CA GLN A 507 0.12 -13.27 0.43
C GLN A 507 0.14 -13.62 -1.06
N ALA A 508 0.11 -12.63 -1.96
CA ALA A 508 0.10 -12.88 -3.40
C ALA A 508 1.34 -13.67 -3.83
N ILE A 509 2.49 -13.37 -3.23
CA ILE A 509 3.75 -14.09 -3.48
C ILE A 509 3.64 -15.55 -3.04
N MET A 510 3.12 -15.82 -1.85
CA MET A 510 2.98 -17.19 -1.33
C MET A 510 1.87 -17.99 -2.01
N GLU A 511 0.77 -17.37 -2.41
CA GLU A 511 -0.30 -18.02 -3.19
C GLU A 511 0.24 -18.44 -4.56
N TRP A 512 0.92 -17.51 -5.24
CA TRP A 512 1.58 -17.79 -6.50
C TRP A 512 2.64 -18.87 -6.36
N ALA A 513 3.48 -18.83 -5.31
CA ALA A 513 4.53 -19.83 -5.11
C ALA A 513 3.95 -21.22 -4.77
N ALA A 514 2.94 -21.28 -3.90
CA ALA A 514 2.35 -22.54 -3.44
C ALA A 514 1.59 -23.30 -4.54
N GLN A 515 1.17 -22.63 -5.63
CA GLN A 515 0.47 -23.29 -6.74
C GLN A 515 1.34 -24.30 -7.49
N PHE A 516 2.67 -24.19 -7.39
CA PHE A 516 3.62 -25.08 -8.05
C PHE A 516 3.95 -26.34 -7.23
N GLY A 517 3.45 -26.43 -5.99
CA GLY A 517 3.72 -27.57 -5.11
C GLY A 517 5.17 -27.64 -4.60
N GLY A 518 5.43 -28.57 -3.69
CA GLY A 518 6.77 -28.92 -3.23
C GLY A 518 7.39 -30.04 -4.06
N ASP A 519 8.47 -30.63 -3.55
CA ASP A 519 9.12 -31.80 -4.10
C ASP A 519 8.08 -32.90 -4.34
N SER A 520 8.20 -33.57 -5.49
CA SER A 520 7.30 -34.63 -5.92
C SER A 520 5.83 -34.22 -6.03
N ASP A 521 5.57 -32.97 -6.44
CA ASP A 521 4.22 -32.40 -6.64
C ASP A 521 3.36 -32.41 -5.35
N SER A 522 4.02 -32.39 -4.19
CA SER A 522 3.33 -32.37 -2.90
C SER A 522 2.59 -31.06 -2.72
N LEU A 523 1.32 -31.13 -2.29
CA LEU A 523 0.56 -29.93 -1.94
C LEU A 523 1.24 -29.24 -0.76
N LEU A 524 1.35 -27.91 -0.81
CA LEU A 524 1.96 -27.13 0.26
C LEU A 524 0.90 -26.50 1.16
N ALA A 525 1.21 -26.40 2.44
CA ALA A 525 0.48 -25.58 3.41
C ALA A 525 1.42 -24.50 3.94
N TRP A 526 0.95 -23.26 4.00
CA TRP A 526 1.70 -22.15 4.58
C TRP A 526 0.79 -21.31 5.49
N GLY A 527 1.38 -20.44 6.31
CA GLY A 527 0.63 -19.54 7.17
C GLY A 527 1.47 -18.91 8.27
N VAL A 528 0.81 -18.22 9.19
CA VAL A 528 1.45 -17.60 10.36
C VAL A 528 0.88 -18.22 11.63
N GLN A 529 1.76 -18.75 12.47
CA GLN A 529 1.43 -19.10 13.85
C GLN A 529 1.22 -17.82 14.63
N THR A 530 0.11 -17.80 15.32
CA THR A 530 -0.40 -16.66 16.04
C THR A 530 0.14 -16.69 17.50
N ASN A 531 0.66 -17.83 17.98
CA ASN A 531 1.19 -17.95 19.35
C ASN A 531 2.19 -16.85 19.78
N ASP A 532 2.60 -16.88 21.05
CA ASP A 532 3.63 -16.01 21.65
C ASP A 532 4.89 -15.81 20.80
N LYS A 533 5.16 -16.74 19.88
CA LYS A 533 6.31 -16.72 18.99
C LYS A 533 6.03 -16.16 17.59
N ARG A 534 4.79 -16.02 17.13
CA ARG A 534 4.45 -15.31 15.89
C ARG A 534 5.23 -15.77 14.63
N ARG A 535 5.25 -17.08 14.34
CA ARG A 535 6.13 -17.73 13.32
C ARG A 535 5.45 -17.99 12.00
N MET A 536 6.05 -17.65 10.87
CA MET A 536 5.60 -18.20 9.58
C MET A 536 5.91 -19.71 9.50
N TYR A 537 5.07 -20.49 8.83
CA TYR A 537 5.32 -21.89 8.51
C TYR A 537 5.07 -22.19 7.03
N LEU A 538 5.76 -23.21 6.52
CA LEU A 538 5.60 -23.78 5.18
C LEU A 538 5.87 -25.28 5.29
N GLU A 539 4.94 -26.15 4.93
CA GLU A 539 5.12 -27.61 5.02
C GLU A 539 4.45 -28.35 3.86
N ALA A 540 5.03 -29.49 3.46
CA ALA A 540 4.37 -30.41 2.54
C ALA A 540 3.21 -31.12 3.25
N GLN A 541 2.06 -31.21 2.58
CA GLN A 541 0.89 -31.88 3.11
C GLN A 541 1.05 -33.40 2.96
N ASP A 542 1.17 -34.09 4.10
CA ASP A 542 1.12 -35.55 4.14
C ASP A 542 -0.35 -36.02 4.04
N LEU A 543 -0.74 -36.52 2.87
CA LEU A 543 -2.09 -37.05 2.63
C LEU A 543 -2.22 -38.53 2.97
N THR A 544 -1.20 -39.15 3.56
CA THR A 544 -1.16 -40.60 3.77
C THR A 544 -1.26 -40.98 5.24
N THR A 545 -0.85 -40.10 6.16
CA THR A 545 -0.92 -40.36 7.59
C THR A 545 -2.13 -39.69 8.26
N ILE A 546 -2.77 -40.46 9.14
CA ILE A 546 -3.77 -39.92 10.06
C ILE A 546 -3.01 -39.06 11.08
N LYS A 547 -3.30 -37.77 11.13
CA LYS A 547 -2.68 -36.84 12.08
C LYS A 547 -3.50 -36.76 13.37
N TYR A 548 -4.83 -36.76 13.26
CA TYR A 548 -5.72 -36.69 14.42
C TYR A 548 -6.90 -37.66 14.32
N VAL A 549 -7.39 -38.06 15.49
CA VAL A 549 -8.56 -38.90 15.70
C VAL A 549 -9.50 -38.14 16.64
N VAL A 550 -10.64 -37.71 16.11
CA VAL A 550 -11.72 -37.05 16.85
C VAL A 550 -12.68 -38.13 17.32
N ARG A 551 -12.72 -38.37 18.62
CA ARG A 551 -13.73 -39.27 19.20
C ARG A 551 -15.05 -38.53 19.37
N ARG A 552 -16.16 -39.26 19.36
CA ARG A 552 -17.51 -38.73 19.58
C ARG A 552 -17.64 -37.87 20.84
N ALA A 553 -16.93 -38.22 21.91
CA ALA A 553 -16.93 -37.46 23.16
C ALA A 553 -16.26 -36.06 23.06
N SER A 554 -15.39 -35.86 22.07
CA SER A 554 -14.70 -34.59 21.85
C SER A 554 -15.39 -33.71 20.80
N GLY A 555 -16.30 -34.26 19.98
CA GLY A 555 -17.00 -33.52 18.93
C GLY A 555 -18.23 -32.79 19.45
N LEU A 556 -18.28 -31.47 19.27
CA LEU A 556 -19.39 -30.59 19.67
C LEU A 556 -20.49 -30.53 18.61
N THR A 557 -20.12 -30.28 17.36
CA THR A 557 -21.03 -30.15 16.22
C THR A 557 -20.34 -30.62 14.95
N ALA A 558 -21.08 -31.32 14.09
CA ALA A 558 -20.66 -31.60 12.72
C ALA A 558 -21.79 -31.20 11.77
N GLN A 559 -21.50 -30.25 10.88
CA GLN A 559 -22.41 -29.84 9.82
C GLN A 559 -21.90 -30.39 8.51
N ILE A 560 -22.70 -31.21 7.82
CA ILE A 560 -22.36 -31.77 6.52
C ILE A 560 -23.22 -31.08 5.46
N LYS A 561 -22.59 -30.34 4.55
CA LYS A 561 -23.24 -29.75 3.38
C LYS A 561 -22.52 -30.23 2.13
N GLY A 562 -23.25 -30.82 1.20
CA GLY A 562 -22.74 -31.12 -0.15
C GLY A 562 -23.49 -30.29 -1.15
N SER A 563 -22.81 -29.58 -2.05
CA SER A 563 -23.47 -28.89 -3.16
C SER A 563 -22.85 -29.25 -4.49
N LEU A 564 -23.66 -29.84 -5.37
CA LEU A 564 -23.31 -30.06 -6.78
C LEU A 564 -23.05 -28.75 -7.53
N LYS A 565 -23.54 -27.60 -7.01
CA LYS A 565 -23.26 -26.27 -7.58
C LYS A 565 -21.77 -25.90 -7.56
N ASN A 566 -20.97 -26.58 -6.73
CA ASN A 566 -19.54 -26.30 -6.59
C ASN A 566 -18.66 -27.41 -7.18
N SER A 567 -19.25 -28.48 -7.74
CA SER A 567 -18.50 -29.54 -8.45
C SER A 567 -18.54 -29.34 -9.96
N ALA A 568 -17.56 -29.88 -10.67
CA ALA A 568 -17.53 -29.93 -12.13
C ALA A 568 -17.09 -31.33 -12.57
N GLN A 569 -17.98 -32.06 -13.23
CA GLN A 569 -17.66 -33.38 -13.79
C GLN A 569 -17.05 -33.27 -15.19
N LYS A 570 -17.11 -32.09 -15.81
CA LYS A 570 -16.35 -31.72 -17.00
C LYS A 570 -15.65 -30.37 -16.79
N LEU A 571 -14.37 -30.30 -17.16
CA LEU A 571 -13.58 -29.07 -17.12
C LEU A 571 -12.92 -28.82 -18.47
N TYR A 572 -12.80 -27.55 -18.86
CA TYR A 572 -11.93 -27.12 -19.94
C TYR A 572 -11.07 -25.94 -19.48
N GLY A 573 -9.83 -25.90 -19.94
CA GLY A 573 -8.89 -24.83 -19.65
C GLY A 573 -9.00 -23.70 -20.66
N VAL A 574 -8.85 -22.47 -20.18
CA VAL A 574 -8.58 -21.28 -21.01
C VAL A 574 -7.26 -20.69 -20.54
N TYR A 575 -6.27 -20.61 -21.43
CA TYR A 575 -4.89 -20.21 -21.11
C TYR A 575 -4.30 -19.37 -22.25
N GLN A 576 -3.20 -18.65 -22.01
CA GLN A 576 -2.42 -18.03 -23.07
C GLN A 576 -1.26 -18.94 -23.46
N ASP A 577 -1.07 -19.15 -24.76
CA ASP A 577 0.08 -19.92 -25.27
C ASP A 577 1.35 -19.05 -25.36
N GLU A 578 2.45 -19.67 -25.81
CA GLU A 578 3.75 -19.01 -26.02
C GLU A 578 3.71 -17.83 -27.00
N ASN A 579 2.66 -17.74 -27.82
CA ASN A 579 2.43 -16.63 -28.75
C ASN A 579 1.43 -15.61 -28.20
N HIS A 580 1.13 -15.67 -26.89
CA HIS A 580 0.12 -14.86 -26.20
C HIS A 580 -1.29 -14.97 -26.78
N GLN A 581 -1.60 -16.04 -27.52
CA GLN A 581 -2.94 -16.30 -28.01
C GLN A 581 -3.76 -17.03 -26.95
N VAL A 582 -5.01 -16.61 -26.77
CA VAL A 582 -5.92 -17.29 -25.85
C VAL A 582 -6.37 -18.60 -26.48
N GLN A 583 -5.97 -19.71 -25.88
CA GLN A 583 -6.32 -21.06 -26.29
C GLN A 583 -7.34 -21.68 -25.35
N ARG A 584 -8.11 -22.64 -25.90
CA ARG A 584 -9.08 -23.44 -25.15
C ARG A 584 -8.77 -24.92 -25.32
N THR A 585 -8.65 -25.66 -24.21
CA THR A 585 -8.39 -27.10 -24.27
C THR A 585 -9.63 -27.91 -24.67
N ALA A 586 -9.41 -29.20 -24.98
CA ALA A 586 -10.48 -30.19 -24.95
C ALA A 586 -11.04 -30.36 -23.52
N ASP A 587 -12.25 -30.90 -23.43
CA ASP A 587 -12.87 -31.18 -22.13
C ASP A 587 -12.19 -32.40 -21.49
N LYS A 588 -11.86 -32.29 -20.21
CA LYS A 588 -11.54 -33.40 -19.33
C LYS A 588 -12.81 -33.81 -18.59
N ASP A 589 -13.09 -35.10 -18.49
CA ASP A 589 -14.32 -35.60 -17.89
C ASP A 589 -14.12 -36.73 -16.86
N ALA A 590 -14.97 -36.71 -15.84
CA ALA A 590 -15.01 -37.72 -14.79
C ALA A 590 -15.99 -38.85 -15.18
N THR A 591 -15.64 -39.62 -16.22
CA THR A 591 -16.59 -40.55 -16.90
C THR A 591 -17.32 -41.50 -15.94
N ALA A 592 -16.62 -42.05 -14.95
CA ALA A 592 -17.22 -42.96 -13.96
C ALA A 592 -18.31 -42.26 -13.13
N LEU A 593 -18.03 -41.05 -12.64
CA LEU A 593 -18.98 -40.28 -11.84
C LEU A 593 -20.16 -39.77 -12.70
N ILE A 594 -19.91 -39.41 -13.96
CA ILE A 594 -20.97 -39.06 -14.91
C ILE A 594 -21.91 -40.24 -15.13
N ALA A 595 -21.37 -41.47 -15.23
CA ALA A 595 -22.18 -42.68 -15.34
C ALA A 595 -23.01 -42.93 -14.07
N GLU A 596 -22.43 -42.71 -12.88
CA GLU A 596 -23.15 -42.78 -11.59
C GLU A 596 -24.25 -41.72 -11.46
N MET A 597 -24.10 -40.58 -12.14
CA MET A 597 -25.09 -39.50 -12.20
C MET A 597 -26.11 -39.65 -13.36
N ASP A 598 -26.26 -40.86 -13.91
CA ASP A 598 -27.13 -41.18 -15.06
C ASP A 598 -26.86 -40.31 -16.29
N GLY A 599 -25.58 -39.98 -16.54
CA GLY A 599 -25.15 -39.16 -17.66
C GLY A 599 -25.27 -37.65 -17.43
N ASN A 600 -25.77 -37.21 -16.27
CA ASN A 600 -25.84 -35.78 -15.94
C ASN A 600 -24.46 -35.27 -15.49
N PHE A 601 -24.09 -34.08 -15.95
CA PHE A 601 -22.82 -33.46 -15.57
C PHE A 601 -22.93 -31.95 -15.48
N ARG A 602 -22.09 -31.35 -14.63
CA ARG A 602 -21.79 -29.92 -14.68
C ARG A 602 -20.46 -29.70 -15.38
N ARG A 603 -20.49 -28.80 -16.36
CA ARG A 603 -19.31 -28.32 -17.07
C ARG A 603 -18.86 -26.99 -16.48
N SER A 604 -17.55 -26.81 -16.26
CA SER A 604 -16.98 -25.56 -15.77
C SER A 604 -15.75 -25.17 -16.59
N GLU A 605 -15.47 -23.87 -16.60
CA GLU A 605 -14.25 -23.29 -17.14
C GLU A 605 -13.18 -23.22 -16.04
N TYR A 606 -11.92 -23.46 -16.40
CA TYR A 606 -10.76 -23.24 -15.55
C TYR A 606 -9.80 -22.27 -16.27
N LYS A 607 -9.74 -21.02 -15.78
CA LYS A 607 -8.84 -20.02 -16.36
C LYS A 607 -7.47 -20.15 -15.71
N VAL A 608 -6.43 -20.20 -16.53
CA VAL A 608 -5.05 -20.21 -16.05
C VAL A 608 -4.35 -18.96 -16.54
N GLU A 609 -3.78 -18.21 -15.59
CA GLU A 609 -3.05 -16.99 -15.89
C GLU A 609 -1.60 -17.33 -16.28
N GLY A 610 -1.06 -16.54 -17.20
CA GLY A 610 0.29 -16.73 -17.74
C GLY A 610 0.35 -17.57 -19.02
N THR A 611 1.56 -17.62 -19.56
CA THR A 611 1.92 -18.36 -20.77
C THR A 611 2.32 -19.78 -20.40
N LEU A 612 1.58 -20.78 -20.90
CA LEU A 612 1.82 -22.21 -20.60
C LEU A 612 1.83 -23.05 -21.88
N ASP A 613 2.58 -24.16 -21.86
CA ASP A 613 2.50 -25.17 -22.91
C ASP A 613 1.27 -26.08 -22.74
N THR A 614 0.93 -26.81 -23.81
CA THR A 614 -0.25 -27.69 -23.85
C THR A 614 -0.14 -28.89 -22.89
N ALA A 615 1.07 -29.36 -22.55
CA ALA A 615 1.24 -30.50 -21.66
C ALA A 615 0.98 -30.10 -20.19
N THR A 616 1.47 -28.92 -19.82
CA THR A 616 1.33 -28.34 -18.48
C THR A 616 -0.13 -28.02 -18.18
N ILE A 617 -0.87 -27.41 -19.12
CA ILE A 617 -2.30 -27.16 -18.93
C ILE A 617 -3.12 -28.46 -18.80
N ASP A 618 -2.72 -29.55 -19.49
CA ASP A 618 -3.39 -30.85 -19.37
C ASP A 618 -3.21 -31.47 -17.98
N GLN A 619 -2.01 -31.34 -17.40
CA GLN A 619 -1.72 -31.77 -16.03
C GLN A 619 -2.52 -30.95 -15.01
N VAL A 620 -2.54 -29.62 -15.17
CA VAL A 620 -3.32 -28.71 -14.31
C VAL A 620 -4.81 -29.05 -14.37
N LEU A 621 -5.37 -29.32 -15.54
CA LEU A 621 -6.78 -29.70 -15.69
C LEU A 621 -7.09 -31.07 -15.10
N THR A 622 -6.17 -32.03 -15.23
CA THR A 622 -6.29 -33.34 -14.58
C THR A 622 -6.37 -33.19 -13.05
N LEU A 623 -5.47 -32.39 -12.46
CA LEU A 623 -5.46 -32.09 -11.02
C LEU A 623 -6.72 -31.34 -10.59
N ALA A 624 -7.10 -30.29 -11.33
CA ALA A 624 -8.30 -29.51 -11.06
C ALA A 624 -9.57 -30.37 -11.15
N LEU A 625 -9.67 -31.30 -12.11
CA LEU A 625 -10.80 -32.22 -12.22
C LEU A 625 -10.83 -33.20 -11.05
N ALA A 626 -9.71 -33.80 -10.69
CA ALA A 626 -9.63 -34.71 -9.55
C ALA A 626 -10.13 -34.03 -8.25
N GLU A 627 -9.85 -32.74 -8.09
CA GLU A 627 -10.25 -31.96 -6.93
C GLU A 627 -11.71 -31.46 -6.94
N ASN A 628 -12.30 -31.29 -8.13
CA ASN A 628 -13.62 -30.67 -8.29
C ASN A 628 -14.71 -31.63 -8.78
N GLN A 629 -14.37 -32.87 -9.17
CA GLN A 629 -15.32 -33.80 -9.77
C GLN A 629 -16.46 -34.19 -8.82
N GLN A 630 -16.22 -34.34 -7.52
CA GLN A 630 -17.26 -34.69 -6.55
C GLN A 630 -17.86 -33.44 -5.88
N PRO A 631 -19.17 -33.46 -5.53
CA PRO A 631 -19.75 -32.40 -4.71
C PRO A 631 -18.95 -32.28 -3.42
N ARG A 632 -18.33 -31.11 -3.26
CA ARG A 632 -17.53 -30.77 -2.10
C ARG A 632 -18.39 -30.88 -0.85
N VAL A 633 -18.10 -31.89 -0.05
CA VAL A 633 -18.74 -32.08 1.24
C VAL A 633 -18.05 -31.16 2.24
N THR A 634 -18.67 -30.00 2.42
CA THR A 634 -18.37 -28.98 3.43
C THR A 634 -18.72 -29.60 4.79
N THR A 635 -17.72 -30.15 5.48
CA THR A 635 -17.89 -30.74 6.82
C THR A 635 -17.09 -29.98 7.86
N SER A 636 -17.70 -29.02 8.56
CA SER A 636 -17.00 -28.41 9.69
C SER A 636 -17.24 -29.22 10.95
N PHE A 637 -16.16 -29.56 11.65
CA PHE A 637 -16.20 -30.29 12.91
C PHE A 637 -15.69 -29.39 14.03
N SER A 638 -16.56 -29.04 14.98
CA SER A 638 -16.10 -28.37 16.20
C SER A 638 -15.74 -29.42 17.24
N VAL A 639 -14.57 -29.29 17.84
CA VAL A 639 -14.06 -30.14 18.92
C VAL A 639 -13.83 -29.32 20.18
N SER A 640 -13.99 -29.92 21.35
CA SER A 640 -13.67 -29.31 22.65
C SER A 640 -12.50 -30.02 23.32
N ASP A 641 -11.72 -29.24 24.06
CA ASP A 641 -10.59 -29.64 24.91
C ASP A 641 -9.40 -30.30 24.22
N PHE A 642 -9.60 -31.48 23.62
CA PHE A 642 -8.54 -32.25 22.98
C PHE A 642 -9.08 -33.21 21.90
N VAL A 643 -8.21 -33.51 20.94
CA VAL A 643 -8.34 -34.66 20.03
C VAL A 643 -7.32 -35.74 20.41
N TYR A 644 -7.30 -36.86 19.70
CA TYR A 644 -6.32 -37.93 19.91
C TYR A 644 -5.35 -38.00 18.72
N SER A 645 -4.10 -38.36 18.98
CA SER A 645 -3.20 -38.88 17.94
C SER A 645 -3.58 -40.32 17.55
N PRO A 646 -3.04 -40.87 16.44
CA PRO A 646 -3.25 -42.28 16.08
C PRO A 646 -2.83 -43.28 17.17
N THR A 647 -1.86 -42.90 18.01
CA THR A 647 -1.38 -43.73 19.13
C THR A 647 -2.24 -43.59 20.39
N GLY A 648 -3.30 -42.78 20.35
CA GLY A 648 -4.21 -42.56 21.48
C GLY A 648 -3.76 -41.50 22.49
N LYS A 649 -2.64 -40.79 22.25
CA LYS A 649 -2.22 -39.64 23.08
C LYS A 649 -3.16 -38.46 22.85
N ARG A 650 -3.60 -37.79 23.94
CA ARG A 650 -4.40 -36.55 23.88
C ARG A 650 -3.58 -35.37 23.37
N ILE A 651 -4.14 -34.61 22.44
CA ILE A 651 -3.57 -33.39 21.87
C ILE A 651 -4.55 -32.25 22.16
N PRO A 652 -4.17 -31.26 23.00
CA PRO A 652 -5.00 -30.09 23.28
C PRO A 652 -5.38 -29.34 22.00
N VAL A 653 -6.58 -28.75 21.96
CA VAL A 653 -7.05 -27.99 20.79
C VAL A 653 -6.12 -26.83 20.41
N THR A 654 -5.44 -26.22 21.39
CA THR A 654 -4.44 -25.15 21.20
C THR A 654 -3.15 -25.60 20.51
N ARG A 655 -2.95 -26.91 20.33
CA ARG A 655 -1.77 -27.50 19.68
C ARG A 655 -2.10 -28.15 18.33
N LEU A 656 -3.33 -27.99 17.86
CA LEU A 656 -3.72 -28.50 16.57
C LEU A 656 -3.09 -27.67 15.45
N GLN A 657 -2.67 -28.37 14.41
CA GLN A 657 -2.03 -27.81 13.23
C GLN A 657 -2.72 -28.41 12.00
N ALA A 658 -2.91 -27.59 10.97
CA ALA A 658 -3.34 -28.02 9.65
C ALA A 658 -2.37 -29.05 9.03
N GLY A 659 -2.75 -29.66 7.91
CA GLY A 659 -2.03 -30.75 7.26
C GLY A 659 -2.41 -32.12 7.85
N GLY A 660 -2.36 -33.19 7.05
CA GLY A 660 -2.68 -34.56 7.49
C GLY A 660 -4.15 -34.97 7.36
N ILE A 661 -4.43 -36.25 7.61
CA ILE A 661 -5.81 -36.78 7.66
C ILE A 661 -6.36 -36.72 9.10
N VAL A 662 -7.60 -36.24 9.25
CA VAL A 662 -8.39 -36.38 10.48
C VAL A 662 -9.35 -37.53 10.31
N MET A 663 -9.41 -38.44 11.29
CA MET A 663 -10.45 -39.46 11.42
C MET A 663 -11.46 -39.06 12.49
N VAL A 664 -12.74 -39.19 12.22
CA VAL A 664 -13.84 -38.92 13.16
C VAL A 664 -14.59 -40.21 13.45
N ASP A 665 -14.72 -40.53 14.73
CA ASP A 665 -15.46 -41.69 15.24
C ASP A 665 -16.97 -41.40 15.22
N ASP A 666 -17.73 -42.21 14.47
CA ASP A 666 -19.19 -42.31 14.54
C ASP A 666 -19.99 -41.00 14.33
N PHE A 667 -19.89 -40.41 13.12
CA PHE A 667 -20.82 -39.36 12.68
C PHE A 667 -21.40 -39.67 11.30
N ARG A 668 -22.42 -40.55 11.23
CA ARG A 668 -23.28 -40.63 10.05
C ARG A 668 -24.36 -39.56 10.15
N ALA A 669 -24.30 -38.52 9.31
CA ALA A 669 -25.56 -37.96 8.81
C ALA A 669 -26.28 -39.13 8.13
N ARG A 670 -27.51 -39.42 8.55
CA ARG A 670 -28.34 -40.44 7.91
C ARG A 670 -28.63 -39.94 6.50
N GLU A 671 -27.80 -40.33 5.53
CA GLU A 671 -28.05 -40.03 4.13
C GLU A 671 -29.43 -40.57 3.78
N ALA A 672 -30.35 -39.66 3.47
CA ALA A 672 -31.59 -40.00 2.84
C ALA A 672 -31.22 -40.54 1.46
N THR A 673 -31.25 -41.88 1.35
CA THR A 673 -31.18 -42.70 0.14
C THR A 673 -29.91 -42.61 -0.70
N LEU A 674 -29.10 -43.69 -0.68
CA LEU A 674 -28.59 -44.42 -1.86
C LEU A 674 -27.79 -45.67 -1.41
N SER A 675 -28.32 -46.85 -1.75
CA SER A 675 -27.78 -48.23 -1.61
C SER A 675 -27.60 -48.86 -0.21
N ARG A 676 -27.87 -50.17 -0.13
CA ARG A 676 -28.18 -50.93 1.10
C ARG A 676 -26.97 -51.67 1.72
N ASN A 677 -25.79 -51.62 1.12
CA ASN A 677 -24.67 -52.48 1.49
C ASN A 677 -23.32 -51.75 1.52
N ASP A 678 -23.01 -51.00 2.58
CA ASP A 678 -21.68 -51.06 3.21
C ASP A 678 -21.69 -50.49 4.65
N TYR A 679 -21.51 -51.37 5.64
CA TYR A 679 -21.56 -51.07 7.07
C TYR A 679 -20.34 -51.66 7.79
N ARG A 680 -19.10 -51.43 7.30
CA ARG A 680 -17.92 -52.06 7.92
C ARG A 680 -16.80 -51.16 8.43
N THR A 681 -16.85 -49.85 8.28
CA THR A 681 -15.88 -48.97 8.98
C THR A 681 -16.58 -47.77 9.62
N GLN A 682 -16.50 -47.67 10.97
CA GLN A 682 -17.19 -46.67 11.82
C GLN A 682 -16.57 -45.26 11.77
N TRP A 683 -15.83 -44.94 10.70
CA TRP A 683 -14.95 -43.78 10.65
C TRP A 683 -15.19 -42.96 9.39
N THR A 684 -15.26 -41.64 9.56
CA THR A 684 -15.18 -40.68 8.46
C THR A 684 -13.81 -40.02 8.50
N SER A 685 -13.09 -40.00 7.38
CA SER A 685 -11.80 -39.32 7.27
C SER A 685 -11.85 -38.14 6.32
N PHE A 686 -11.14 -37.07 6.64
CA PHE A 686 -10.97 -35.93 5.75
C PHE A 686 -9.56 -35.34 5.91
N GLN A 687 -9.05 -34.72 4.85
CA GLN A 687 -7.80 -33.97 4.91
C GLN A 687 -8.02 -32.65 5.64
N LEU A 688 -7.24 -32.40 6.69
CA LEU A 688 -7.33 -31.18 7.49
C LEU A 688 -6.50 -30.09 6.83
N VAL A 689 -7.18 -29.10 6.27
CA VAL A 689 -6.53 -27.96 5.64
C VAL A 689 -6.53 -26.75 6.57
N GLY A 690 -7.45 -26.71 7.55
CA GLY A 690 -7.44 -25.64 8.53
C GLY A 690 -7.95 -25.98 9.92
N VAL A 691 -7.56 -25.18 10.91
CA VAL A 691 -7.98 -25.28 12.31
C VAL A 691 -8.21 -23.89 12.90
N GLU A 692 -9.47 -23.53 13.13
CA GLU A 692 -9.82 -22.35 13.92
C GLU A 692 -9.82 -22.71 15.41
N ILE A 693 -9.09 -21.96 16.24
CA ILE A 693 -9.01 -22.21 17.68
C ILE A 693 -9.69 -21.04 18.42
N ASP A 694 -10.65 -21.36 19.26
CA ASP A 694 -11.24 -20.45 20.25
C ASP A 694 -10.62 -20.80 21.61
N GLU A 695 -9.59 -20.04 22.01
CA GLU A 695 -8.86 -20.27 23.26
C GLU A 695 -9.73 -20.02 24.50
N GLU A 696 -10.66 -19.06 24.43
CA GLU A 696 -11.53 -18.72 25.57
C GLU A 696 -12.50 -19.87 25.88
N ARG A 697 -12.99 -20.55 24.83
CA ARG A 697 -13.89 -21.70 24.98
C ARG A 697 -13.17 -23.04 25.01
N ASN A 698 -11.85 -23.05 24.80
CA ASN A 698 -11.05 -24.26 24.61
C ASN A 698 -11.66 -25.18 23.54
N THR A 699 -12.07 -24.60 22.41
CA THR A 699 -12.64 -25.34 21.27
C THR A 699 -11.83 -25.11 20.01
N ALA A 700 -11.91 -26.04 19.06
CA ALA A 700 -11.37 -25.83 17.73
C ALA A 700 -12.33 -26.32 16.66
N ARG A 701 -12.45 -25.57 15.57
CA ARG A 701 -13.16 -25.97 14.36
C ARG A 701 -12.17 -26.49 13.34
N LEU A 702 -12.30 -27.76 12.98
CA LEU A 702 -11.50 -28.47 11.98
C LEU A 702 -12.12 -28.26 10.60
N ILE A 703 -11.30 -27.82 9.64
CA ILE A 703 -11.72 -27.42 8.29
C ILE A 703 -11.16 -28.44 7.28
N PRO A 704 -12.02 -29.14 6.51
CA PRO A 704 -11.62 -30.17 5.57
C PRO A 704 -11.21 -29.60 4.20
N ALA A 705 -10.39 -30.32 3.43
CA ALA A 705 -9.94 -29.90 2.08
C ALA A 705 -11.07 -29.64 1.08
N GLY A 706 -12.17 -30.39 1.17
CA GLY A 706 -13.36 -30.19 0.35
C GLY A 706 -14.00 -28.83 0.56
N ASP A 707 -13.68 -28.16 1.66
CA ASP A 707 -14.11 -26.81 1.96
C ASP A 707 -13.05 -25.78 1.55
N ARG A 708 -12.52 -25.87 0.32
CA ARG A 708 -11.48 -24.92 -0.15
C ARG A 708 -11.91 -23.46 0.02
N ARG A 709 -13.22 -23.17 0.02
CA ARG A 709 -13.77 -21.84 0.33
C ARG A 709 -13.57 -21.48 1.81
N GLU A 710 -13.76 -22.41 2.76
CA GLU A 710 -13.35 -22.21 4.17
C GLU A 710 -11.84 -22.35 4.41
N PHE A 711 -11.08 -23.05 3.57
CA PHE A 711 -9.61 -23.15 3.65
C PHE A 711 -8.92 -21.90 3.12
N GLU A 712 -9.40 -21.33 2.03
CA GLU A 712 -9.07 -19.98 1.59
C GLU A 712 -9.50 -18.99 2.68
N GLN A 713 -10.68 -19.17 3.31
CA GLN A 713 -11.04 -18.44 4.53
C GLN A 713 -10.17 -18.79 5.76
N PHE A 714 -9.42 -19.89 5.74
CA PHE A 714 -8.55 -20.33 6.84
C PHE A 714 -7.16 -19.70 6.75
N LEU A 715 -6.60 -19.55 5.55
CA LEU A 715 -5.46 -18.66 5.31
C LEU A 715 -5.81 -17.21 5.70
N ILE A 716 -7.06 -16.80 5.46
CA ILE A 716 -7.62 -15.52 5.93
C ILE A 716 -7.78 -15.47 7.47
N LYS A 717 -8.01 -16.60 8.15
CA LYS A 717 -8.13 -16.72 9.62
C LYS A 717 -6.78 -16.82 10.34
N LEU A 718 -5.71 -17.14 9.62
CA LEU A 718 -4.34 -17.30 10.11
C LEU A 718 -3.59 -15.98 10.39
N SER A 719 -4.24 -14.82 10.30
CA SER A 719 -3.61 -13.52 10.60
C SER A 719 -3.99 -12.90 11.95
N LYS A 720 -4.54 -13.66 12.92
CA LYS A 720 -4.74 -13.14 14.29
C LYS A 720 -4.48 -14.11 15.44
N LEU A 721 -3.31 -13.92 16.03
CA LEU A 721 -3.07 -13.52 17.42
C LEU A 721 -2.05 -12.38 17.34
#